data_AF-F0Z6F0-F1
#
_entry.id   AF-F0Z6F0-F1
#
_cell.length_a   1.000
_cell.length_b   1.000
_cell.length_c   1.000
_cell.angle_alpha   90.00
_cell.angle_beta   90.00
_cell.angle_gamma   90.00
#
_symmetry.space_group_name_H-M   'P 1'
#
loop_
_entity.id
_entity.type
_entity.pdbx_description
1 polymer ?
#
loop_
_entity_poly.entity_id
_entity_poly.type
_entity_poly.pdbx_seq_one_letter_code
_entity_poly.pdbx_strand_id
1 'polypeptide(L)'
;MVNKDYDEDDEFIPHIDQEWEINTVVGSGGFSKVYKGKKLNGKINGKTVGGLFTAIKVIEKHKFEFNEINILKKLKQHSSIAKFYGLGKDEKHIYIYMEYVYGISIADKLRMAQGCKFPENEIHTIVKSLVEAIYFIHHNCIIHRDIKGENILLDKSDISLIKLIDFGLSKQYEGSSKHHSLIGTYTHMAPEVRLQTNKAGRKSDIWSLGCTIIEMAGGDLTKVDENAIPFIPHHLSLECKHFIQTCLISNPNGRADIQFLKKHKYLHDLNFKNSILNETLLIPINSILEPIDEFDGNDNNQFKLPEIKERLGSNSILNIDNEVLLPALQKSRDIRDLKGREIITLPSFIHKYIPDVQSLTLTTFNQIITPRCIPASVKELYLPVFNQIICKNCIPSSVTKLSIPAFNKFLDPDSLPDSITSIRLDLFNQPLLPNSLPKNLFKLLLPSFDQPLLPGCIPNVVDLKLPKFNNQLVERAIPITVKRLSLPMFNQCLKEFCIPHKVEFLKMKSFNQPISQYHFPDSIKELILPSFNQHLLPDFIPDSVYYLLLSSFNQIIVPECFPSSVENLVDLKAFNQLLTPDCIPELVEELTQLDLSMFNQPITIDCIPDTVVHLSLCSFNQSLSPGTLPPKISTLLLASFNQPLEEEGCIPPNVETLSLRDYNHPLLPGVLPPSIQILILGKYNQPLEQFSIPSSVTHLVLSDFDQPIYEGSLPPSLTKLYFEKFNQDLESESIPESVTDLDLGNEFQFQDYSSNLPFNIISLKCGYKFTKPLRKRDIPSSVTELVLNNYNLTVPLNTIPKSVVSLTLGLITNDIKSLKNIPPSVINLSLVLNHENNSEDSCCVACVCNSSESGNSSGSLGSVGSGSSSCNCIASSNSSNSSSSNSSNSSEVIDLLKQNLMNSIISIKVNGEEINLN
;
A
#
# COMPACT_ATOMS: atom_id res chain seq x y z
N MET A 1 -20.35 -0.27 -49.92
CA MET A 1 -19.81 1.00 -50.43
C MET A 1 -18.32 1.01 -50.14
N VAL A 2 -17.51 0.95 -51.21
CA VAL A 2 -16.07 1.25 -51.34
C VAL A 2 -15.20 1.09 -50.07
N ASN A 3 -14.54 -0.08 -49.93
CA ASN A 3 -13.23 -0.13 -49.27
C ASN A 3 -12.27 0.65 -50.18
N LYS A 4 -11.94 1.89 -49.78
CA LYS A 4 -10.70 2.51 -50.25
C LYS A 4 -9.59 1.90 -49.41
N ASP A 5 -8.64 1.27 -50.08
CA ASP A 5 -7.31 1.00 -49.52
C ASP A 5 -6.80 2.32 -48.93
N TYR A 6 -6.72 2.40 -47.59
CA TYR A 6 -5.97 3.45 -46.92
C TYR A 6 -4.50 3.07 -47.08
N ASP A 7 -3.81 3.70 -48.02
CA ASP A 7 -2.35 3.60 -48.09
C ASP A 7 -1.80 4.23 -46.80
N GLU A 8 -1.17 3.43 -45.95
CA GLU A 8 -0.51 3.89 -44.71
C GLU A 8 0.58 4.97 -45.00
N ASP A 9 1.00 5.09 -46.26
CA ASP A 9 1.93 6.10 -46.75
C ASP A 9 1.34 7.53 -46.81
N ASP A 10 0.02 7.69 -46.90
CA ASP A 10 -0.65 9.01 -46.93
C ASP A 10 -0.66 9.71 -45.56
N GLU A 11 -0.35 9.00 -44.47
CA GLU A 11 -0.31 9.60 -43.12
C GLU A 11 1.01 10.32 -42.80
N PHE A 12 2.07 10.07 -43.57
CA PHE A 12 3.39 10.63 -43.33
C PHE A 12 3.60 11.93 -44.09
N ILE A 13 4.03 12.97 -43.39
CA ILE A 13 4.34 14.27 -44.00
C ILE A 13 5.60 14.11 -44.88
N PRO A 14 5.54 14.46 -46.19
CA PRO A 14 6.70 14.40 -47.07
C PRO A 14 7.73 15.51 -46.75
N HIS A 15 9.02 15.19 -46.88
CA HIS A 15 10.16 16.13 -46.72
C HIS A 15 10.31 16.79 -45.33
N ILE A 16 10.33 15.94 -44.31
CA ILE A 16 10.39 16.30 -42.88
C ILE A 16 11.50 17.27 -42.47
N ASP A 17 12.71 17.13 -43.04
CA ASP A 17 13.88 17.97 -42.74
C ASP A 17 13.71 19.42 -43.23
N GLN A 18 12.66 19.71 -44.01
CA GLN A 18 12.34 21.04 -44.52
C GLN A 18 11.24 21.73 -43.69
N GLU A 19 10.46 20.99 -42.89
CA GLU A 19 9.33 21.52 -42.12
C GLU A 19 9.60 21.63 -40.61
N TRP A 20 10.47 20.78 -40.04
CA TRP A 20 10.83 20.82 -38.62
C TRP A 20 12.34 20.79 -38.40
N GLU A 21 12.80 21.67 -37.51
CA GLU A 21 14.16 21.65 -36.96
C GLU A 21 14.15 20.82 -35.68
N ILE A 22 15.02 19.82 -35.58
CA ILE A 22 15.25 19.04 -34.34
C ILE A 22 16.37 19.72 -33.55
N ASN A 23 16.10 20.06 -32.29
CA ASN A 23 17.05 20.73 -31.41
C ASN A 23 17.55 19.76 -30.31
N THR A 24 17.34 20.12 -29.05
CA THR A 24 17.89 19.41 -27.88
C THR A 24 17.02 18.25 -27.45
N VAL A 25 17.64 17.19 -26.95
CA VAL A 25 16.93 16.09 -26.26
C VAL A 25 16.24 16.65 -25.02
N VAL A 26 14.97 16.30 -24.83
CA VAL A 26 14.17 16.68 -23.64
C VAL A 26 13.67 15.47 -22.86
N GLY A 27 13.76 14.26 -23.42
CA GLY A 27 13.46 13.02 -22.72
C GLY A 27 13.99 11.80 -23.47
N SER A 28 14.26 10.72 -22.75
CA SER A 28 14.70 9.44 -23.30
C SER A 28 14.00 8.29 -22.58
N GLY A 29 13.37 7.39 -23.32
CA GLY A 29 12.75 6.16 -22.80
C GLY A 29 13.36 4.91 -23.42
N GLY A 30 12.88 3.73 -23.04
CA GLY A 30 13.42 2.44 -23.48
C GLY A 30 13.33 2.19 -25.00
N PHE A 31 12.37 2.83 -25.68
CA PHE A 31 12.09 2.59 -27.10
C PHE A 31 12.06 3.86 -27.96
N SER A 32 12.29 5.04 -27.37
CA SER A 32 12.23 6.32 -28.10
C SER A 32 13.06 7.42 -27.45
N LYS A 33 13.45 8.42 -28.24
CA LYS A 33 14.03 9.68 -27.76
C LYS A 33 13.12 10.84 -28.14
N VAL A 34 12.89 11.76 -27.20
CA VAL A 34 12.06 12.95 -27.42
C VAL A 34 12.97 14.17 -27.52
N TYR A 35 12.83 14.90 -28.60
CA TYR A 35 13.55 16.13 -28.86
C TYR A 35 12.58 17.32 -28.80
N LYS A 36 13.07 18.45 -28.30
CA LYS A 36 12.47 19.73 -28.62
C LYS A 36 12.81 20.04 -30.07
N GLY A 37 11.80 20.42 -30.84
CA GLY A 37 11.98 20.93 -32.18
C GLY A 37 11.19 22.19 -32.43
N LYS A 38 11.34 22.75 -33.61
CA LYS A 38 10.70 23.99 -34.04
C LYS A 38 10.13 23.80 -35.44
N LYS A 39 8.85 24.10 -35.62
CA LYS A 39 8.24 24.11 -36.96
C LYS A 39 8.77 25.32 -37.75
N LEU A 40 9.43 25.06 -38.87
CA LEU A 40 10.11 26.06 -39.69
C LEU A 40 9.13 26.83 -40.58
N ASN A 41 8.27 26.13 -41.32
CA ASN A 41 7.25 26.72 -42.19
C ASN A 41 6.01 25.82 -42.25
N GLY A 42 4.80 26.40 -42.13
CA GLY A 42 3.56 25.67 -42.42
C GLY A 42 2.32 26.11 -41.67
N LYS A 43 1.18 25.53 -42.05
CA LYS A 43 -0.09 25.64 -41.33
C LYS A 43 -0.25 24.48 -40.34
N ILE A 44 -0.77 24.73 -39.14
CA ILE A 44 -1.28 23.68 -38.24
C ILE A 44 -2.79 23.91 -38.15
N ASN A 45 -3.58 22.90 -38.51
CA ASN A 45 -5.04 23.00 -38.63
C ASN A 45 -5.51 24.23 -39.45
N GLY A 46 -4.77 24.58 -40.52
CA GLY A 46 -5.11 25.71 -41.39
C GLY A 46 -4.56 27.10 -40.97
N LYS A 47 -3.93 27.24 -39.80
CA LYS A 47 -3.33 28.52 -39.33
C LYS A 47 -1.80 28.54 -39.52
N THR A 48 -1.26 29.60 -40.11
CA THR A 48 0.18 29.78 -40.33
C THR A 48 0.91 29.92 -38.99
N VAL A 49 1.84 29.02 -38.67
CA VAL A 49 2.61 29.08 -37.42
C VAL A 49 4.09 28.84 -37.72
N GLY A 50 4.81 29.89 -38.11
CA GLY A 50 6.28 29.86 -38.14
C GLY A 50 6.83 29.99 -36.72
N GLY A 51 7.68 29.06 -36.29
CA GLY A 51 8.38 29.12 -35.01
C GLY A 51 7.67 28.49 -33.81
N LEU A 52 6.68 27.64 -34.01
CA LEU A 52 6.07 26.85 -32.92
C LEU A 52 7.05 25.78 -32.43
N PHE A 53 7.26 25.70 -31.11
CA PHE A 53 7.99 24.59 -30.50
C PHE A 53 7.14 23.32 -30.48
N THR A 54 7.74 22.18 -30.84
CA THR A 54 7.11 20.86 -30.87
C THR A 54 7.93 19.84 -30.10
N ALA A 55 7.27 18.87 -29.48
CA ALA A 55 7.93 17.66 -28.99
C ALA A 55 7.97 16.65 -30.14
N ILE A 56 9.16 16.11 -30.43
CA ILE A 56 9.39 15.17 -31.53
C ILE A 56 9.87 13.85 -30.92
N LYS A 57 8.98 12.85 -30.89
CA LYS A 57 9.31 11.49 -30.42
C LYS A 57 9.84 10.69 -31.61
N VAL A 58 11.11 10.26 -31.51
CA VAL A 58 11.83 9.50 -32.54
C VAL A 58 11.88 8.04 -32.13
N ILE A 59 11.37 7.16 -33.00
CA ILE A 59 11.21 5.72 -32.78
C ILE A 59 11.87 4.98 -33.93
N GLU A 60 12.58 3.88 -33.67
CA GLU A 60 13.10 3.01 -34.74
C GLU A 60 11.94 2.33 -35.46
N LYS A 61 11.94 2.32 -36.80
CA LYS A 61 10.81 1.82 -37.62
C LYS A 61 10.29 0.44 -37.21
N HIS A 62 11.20 -0.49 -36.90
CA HIS A 62 10.84 -1.86 -36.52
C HIS A 62 10.19 -1.98 -35.13
N LYS A 63 10.16 -0.90 -34.35
CA LYS A 63 9.53 -0.80 -33.03
C LYS A 63 8.29 0.10 -33.03
N PHE A 64 7.91 0.67 -34.18
CA PHE A 64 6.78 1.58 -34.27
C PHE A 64 5.46 0.81 -34.42
N GLU A 65 4.47 1.21 -33.63
CA GLU A 65 3.09 0.71 -33.71
C GLU A 65 2.12 1.88 -33.90
N PHE A 66 1.16 1.75 -34.81
CA PHE A 66 0.17 2.79 -35.09
C PHE A 66 -0.86 3.02 -33.96
N ASN A 67 -0.91 2.13 -32.95
CA ASN A 67 -1.89 2.20 -31.87
C ASN A 67 -1.82 3.52 -31.07
N GLU A 68 -0.62 4.00 -30.72
CA GLU A 68 -0.43 5.26 -30.00
C GLU A 68 -1.00 6.46 -30.80
N ILE A 69 -0.79 6.47 -32.11
CA ILE A 69 -1.25 7.53 -33.01
C ILE A 69 -2.78 7.54 -33.12
N ASN A 70 -3.38 6.36 -33.27
CA ASN A 70 -4.83 6.21 -33.36
C ASN A 70 -5.52 6.69 -32.07
N ILE A 71 -4.91 6.42 -30.92
CA ILE A 71 -5.37 6.91 -29.61
C ILE A 71 -5.20 8.45 -29.53
N LEU A 72 -4.03 8.99 -29.83
CA LEU A 72 -3.78 10.44 -29.76
C LEU A 72 -4.69 11.24 -30.70
N LYS A 73 -4.97 10.73 -31.91
CA LYS A 73 -5.94 11.34 -32.85
C LYS A 73 -7.35 11.41 -32.28
N LYS A 74 -7.79 10.39 -31.53
CA LYS A 74 -9.10 10.36 -30.84
C LYS A 74 -9.14 11.35 -29.67
N LEU A 75 -8.02 11.49 -28.95
CA LEU A 75 -7.95 12.26 -27.71
C LEU A 75 -7.61 13.76 -27.88
N LYS A 76 -7.28 14.20 -29.11
CA LYS A 76 -6.77 15.56 -29.43
C LYS A 76 -7.61 16.76 -28.97
N GLN A 77 -8.86 16.54 -28.54
CA GLN A 77 -9.78 17.61 -28.12
C GLN A 77 -9.62 18.00 -26.65
N HIS A 78 -9.01 17.16 -25.81
CA HIS A 78 -8.89 17.42 -24.37
C HIS A 78 -7.68 18.33 -24.07
N SER A 79 -7.87 19.34 -23.23
CA SER A 79 -6.83 20.32 -22.89
C SER A 79 -5.66 19.69 -22.14
N SER A 80 -5.90 18.67 -21.32
CA SER A 80 -4.88 18.00 -20.50
C SER A 80 -4.16 16.83 -21.19
N ILE A 81 -4.29 16.70 -22.52
CA ILE A 81 -3.60 15.68 -23.31
C ILE A 81 -2.77 16.41 -24.38
N ALA A 82 -1.53 15.98 -24.61
CA ALA A 82 -0.68 16.61 -25.62
C ALA A 82 -1.27 16.43 -27.02
N LYS A 83 -1.42 17.53 -27.77
CA LYS A 83 -1.97 17.48 -29.13
C LYS A 83 -1.02 16.80 -30.09
N PHE A 84 -1.53 15.89 -30.91
CA PHE A 84 -0.82 15.31 -32.04
C PHE A 84 -0.91 16.24 -33.26
N TYR A 85 0.23 16.49 -33.90
CA TYR A 85 0.37 17.37 -35.07
C TYR A 85 0.64 16.62 -36.38
N GLY A 86 1.24 15.42 -36.33
CA GLY A 86 1.52 14.64 -37.53
C GLY A 86 2.58 13.56 -37.34
N LEU A 87 2.76 12.75 -38.38
CA LEU A 87 3.81 11.74 -38.49
C LEU A 87 4.81 12.12 -39.58
N GLY A 88 6.04 11.65 -39.44
CA GLY A 88 6.94 11.53 -40.58
C GLY A 88 7.93 10.39 -40.41
N LYS A 89 8.72 10.14 -41.44
CA LYS A 89 9.64 8.99 -41.51
C LYS A 89 10.87 9.31 -42.34
N ASP A 90 12.01 8.73 -41.97
CA ASP A 90 13.20 8.65 -42.80
C ASP A 90 13.48 7.18 -43.17
N GLU A 91 14.71 6.78 -43.51
CA GLU A 91 15.04 5.37 -43.78
C GLU A 91 14.91 4.44 -42.56
N LYS A 92 15.26 4.92 -41.36
CA LYS A 92 15.44 4.13 -40.13
C LYS A 92 14.45 4.44 -39.01
N HIS A 93 13.83 5.60 -39.02
CA HIS A 93 13.03 6.12 -37.91
C HIS A 93 11.63 6.61 -38.33
N ILE A 94 10.74 6.61 -37.36
CA ILE A 94 9.43 7.26 -37.34
C ILE A 94 9.48 8.43 -36.36
N TYR A 95 8.88 9.55 -36.75
CA TYR A 95 8.82 10.79 -36.01
C TYR A 95 7.35 11.12 -35.68
N ILE A 96 7.05 11.28 -34.39
CA ILE A 96 5.73 11.71 -33.92
C ILE A 96 5.83 13.16 -33.45
N TYR A 97 5.10 14.05 -34.12
CA TYR A 97 5.05 15.48 -33.82
C TYR A 97 3.92 15.79 -32.87
N MET A 98 4.25 16.37 -31.71
CA MET A 98 3.30 16.67 -30.65
C MET A 98 3.47 18.09 -30.10
N GLU A 99 2.46 18.55 -29.37
CA GLU A 99 2.50 19.76 -28.56
C GLU A 99 3.70 19.73 -27.62
N TYR A 100 4.56 20.75 -27.72
CA TYR A 100 5.61 20.96 -26.75
C TYR A 100 5.03 21.65 -25.51
N VAL A 101 5.11 20.98 -24.37
CA VAL A 101 4.71 21.55 -23.09
C VAL A 101 5.93 22.22 -22.47
N TYR A 102 5.86 23.53 -22.24
CA TYR A 102 6.95 24.26 -21.58
C TYR A 102 6.84 24.06 -20.07
N GLY A 103 7.29 22.89 -19.62
CA GLY A 103 7.03 22.39 -18.27
C GLY A 103 8.06 21.38 -17.79
N ILE A 104 7.76 20.74 -16.67
CA ILE A 104 8.57 19.70 -16.05
C ILE A 104 7.67 18.52 -15.65
N SER A 105 8.18 17.29 -15.72
CA SER A 105 7.43 16.14 -15.20
C SER A 105 7.33 16.21 -13.67
N ILE A 106 6.29 15.60 -13.10
CA ILE A 106 6.17 15.49 -11.63
C ILE A 106 7.42 14.79 -11.07
N ALA A 107 7.88 13.70 -11.71
CA ALA A 107 9.05 12.95 -11.26
C ALA A 107 10.34 13.78 -11.31
N ASP A 108 10.56 14.56 -12.39
CA ASP A 108 11.71 15.47 -12.46
C ASP A 108 11.62 16.59 -11.43
N LYS A 109 10.43 17.14 -11.17
CA LYS A 109 10.23 18.16 -10.13
C LYS A 109 10.57 17.59 -8.74
N LEU A 110 10.18 16.35 -8.44
CA LEU A 110 10.56 15.66 -7.21
C LEU A 110 12.07 15.38 -7.12
N ARG A 111 12.70 14.91 -8.21
CA ARG A 111 14.14 14.67 -8.29
C ARG A 111 14.95 15.96 -8.06
N MET A 112 14.59 17.04 -8.75
CA MET A 112 15.24 18.35 -8.63
C MET A 112 15.07 18.95 -7.23
N ALA A 113 13.94 18.68 -6.58
CA ALA A 113 13.69 19.10 -5.22
C ALA A 113 14.32 18.17 -4.16
N GLN A 114 15.24 17.27 -4.55
CA GLN A 114 15.91 16.29 -3.67
C GLN A 114 14.93 15.47 -2.80
N GLY A 115 13.74 15.15 -3.34
CA GLY A 115 12.71 14.42 -2.61
C GLY A 115 11.79 15.27 -1.72
N CYS A 116 11.84 16.60 -1.81
CA CYS A 116 10.81 17.45 -1.22
C CYS A 116 9.45 17.22 -1.91
N LYS A 117 8.43 16.92 -1.12
CA LYS A 117 7.04 16.68 -1.53
C LYS A 117 6.36 17.94 -2.07
N PHE A 118 5.34 17.75 -2.90
CA PHE A 118 4.41 18.81 -3.26
C PHE A 118 3.57 19.22 -2.05
N PRO A 119 3.32 20.53 -1.87
CA PRO A 119 2.26 21.01 -0.99
C PRO A 119 0.90 20.41 -1.39
N GLU A 120 0.07 20.05 -0.41
CA GLU A 120 -1.19 19.33 -0.69
C GLU A 120 -2.17 20.15 -1.54
N ASN A 121 -2.12 21.48 -1.50
CA ASN A 121 -2.90 22.34 -2.40
C ASN A 121 -2.44 22.23 -3.87
N GLU A 122 -1.13 22.06 -4.11
CA GLU A 122 -0.62 21.76 -5.46
C GLU A 122 -1.06 20.35 -5.88
N ILE A 123 -0.97 19.36 -4.98
CA ILE A 123 -1.47 18.00 -5.20
C ILE A 123 -2.96 18.03 -5.56
N HIS A 124 -3.79 18.72 -4.79
CA HIS A 124 -5.22 18.88 -5.06
C HIS A 124 -5.47 19.46 -6.46
N THR A 125 -4.77 20.53 -6.80
CA THR A 125 -4.90 21.21 -8.10
C THR A 125 -4.54 20.27 -9.25
N ILE A 126 -3.43 19.56 -9.13
CA ILE A 126 -2.96 18.57 -10.12
C ILE A 126 -3.94 17.40 -10.23
N VAL A 127 -4.37 16.82 -9.09
CA VAL A 127 -5.30 15.69 -9.04
C VAL A 127 -6.64 16.05 -9.66
N LYS A 128 -7.14 17.27 -9.44
CA LYS A 128 -8.40 17.73 -10.03
C LYS A 128 -8.34 17.70 -11.56
N SER A 129 -7.29 18.26 -12.16
CA SER A 129 -7.10 18.25 -13.62
C SER A 129 -6.81 16.84 -14.14
N LEU A 130 -6.06 16.03 -13.39
CA LEU A 130 -5.74 14.66 -13.74
C LEU A 130 -6.98 13.75 -13.73
N VAL A 131 -7.88 13.91 -12.76
CA VAL A 131 -9.16 13.17 -12.70
C VAL A 131 -10.03 13.49 -13.90
N GLU A 132 -10.07 14.75 -14.36
CA GLU A 132 -10.79 15.11 -15.59
C GLU A 132 -10.16 14.48 -16.84
N ALA A 133 -8.83 14.45 -16.92
CA ALA A 133 -8.11 13.78 -18.00
C ALA A 133 -8.39 12.26 -18.03
N ILE A 134 -8.30 11.59 -16.88
CA ILE A 134 -8.58 10.14 -16.74
C ILE A 134 -10.06 9.86 -17.06
N TYR A 135 -10.97 10.71 -16.58
CA TYR A 135 -12.40 10.60 -16.88
C TYR A 135 -12.64 10.65 -18.39
N PHE A 136 -12.00 11.60 -19.09
CA PHE A 136 -12.12 11.76 -20.53
C PHE A 136 -11.60 10.54 -21.32
N ILE A 137 -10.40 10.01 -20.99
CA ILE A 137 -9.86 8.83 -21.70
C ILE A 137 -10.71 7.58 -21.43
N HIS A 138 -11.20 7.38 -20.19
CA HIS A 138 -12.05 6.23 -19.86
C HIS A 138 -13.40 6.28 -20.57
N HIS A 139 -13.98 7.47 -20.75
CA HIS A 139 -15.23 7.67 -21.52
C HIS A 139 -15.05 7.40 -23.01
N ASN A 140 -13.84 7.62 -23.55
CA ASN A 140 -13.48 7.23 -24.91
C ASN A 140 -13.03 5.75 -25.01
N CYS A 141 -13.29 4.94 -23.98
CA CYS A 141 -12.90 3.53 -23.90
C CYS A 141 -11.39 3.32 -24.09
N ILE A 142 -10.56 4.23 -23.55
CA ILE A 142 -9.10 4.11 -23.58
C ILE A 142 -8.60 3.92 -22.13
N ILE A 143 -7.65 3.00 -21.95
CA ILE A 143 -6.95 2.76 -20.69
C ILE A 143 -5.50 3.19 -20.88
N HIS A 144 -4.96 3.98 -19.94
CA HIS A 144 -3.62 4.53 -20.07
C HIS A 144 -2.53 3.49 -19.80
N ARG A 145 -2.68 2.71 -18.72
CA ARG A 145 -1.78 1.64 -18.24
C ARG A 145 -0.39 2.07 -17.74
N ASP A 146 -0.10 3.37 -17.67
CA ASP A 146 1.21 3.87 -17.18
C ASP A 146 1.07 5.29 -16.61
N ILE A 147 0.08 5.49 -15.73
CA ILE A 147 -0.09 6.78 -15.02
C ILE A 147 0.93 6.84 -13.88
N LYS A 148 1.84 7.82 -13.95
CA LYS A 148 2.91 8.06 -12.98
C LYS A 148 3.46 9.47 -13.13
N GLY A 149 4.26 9.93 -12.18
CA GLY A 149 4.83 11.27 -12.21
C GLY A 149 5.72 11.56 -13.42
N GLU A 150 6.33 10.56 -14.06
CA GLU A 150 7.13 10.73 -15.28
C GLU A 150 6.26 11.10 -16.49
N ASN A 151 5.01 10.64 -16.53
CA ASN A 151 4.10 10.81 -17.66
C ASN A 151 3.10 11.96 -17.47
N ILE A 152 3.31 12.81 -16.45
CA ILE A 152 2.47 13.98 -16.17
C ILE A 152 3.37 15.22 -16.16
N LEU A 153 3.25 16.05 -17.18
CA LEU A 153 3.95 17.32 -17.27
C LEU A 153 3.11 18.44 -16.63
N LEU A 154 3.78 19.26 -15.83
CA LEU A 154 3.24 20.48 -15.25
C LEU A 154 3.70 21.66 -16.09
N ASP A 155 2.76 22.45 -16.61
CA ASP A 155 3.10 23.69 -17.30
C ASP A 155 3.80 24.65 -16.31
N LYS A 156 4.87 25.30 -16.76
CA LYS A 156 5.66 26.21 -15.92
C LYS A 156 4.85 27.43 -15.45
N SER A 157 3.86 27.86 -16.25
CA SER A 157 3.05 29.04 -15.96
C SER A 157 1.89 28.76 -15.02
N ASP A 158 1.30 27.57 -15.10
CA ASP A 158 0.16 27.17 -14.29
C ASP A 158 0.13 25.64 -14.10
N ILE A 159 0.37 25.19 -12.87
CA ILE A 159 0.39 23.76 -12.53
C ILE A 159 -0.97 23.07 -12.66
N SER A 160 -2.08 23.84 -12.77
CA SER A 160 -3.40 23.28 -13.05
C SER A 160 -3.54 22.82 -14.51
N LEU A 161 -2.70 23.34 -15.41
CA LEU A 161 -2.63 22.95 -16.81
C LEU A 161 -1.71 21.74 -16.99
N ILE A 162 -2.08 20.63 -16.34
CA ILE A 162 -1.35 19.36 -16.47
C ILE A 162 -1.52 18.80 -17.88
N LYS A 163 -0.48 18.09 -18.35
CA LYS A 163 -0.51 17.33 -19.60
C LYS A 163 -0.12 15.89 -19.33
N LEU A 164 -1.10 14.99 -19.48
CA LEU A 164 -0.87 13.56 -19.50
C LEU A 164 -0.25 13.20 -20.86
N ILE A 165 0.91 12.57 -20.83
CA ILE A 165 1.73 12.24 -21.99
C ILE A 165 2.04 10.74 -22.04
N ASP A 166 2.58 10.31 -23.18
CA ASP A 166 3.02 8.94 -23.46
C ASP A 166 1.91 7.87 -23.44
N PHE A 167 1.22 7.76 -24.58
CA PHE A 167 0.17 6.78 -24.80
C PHE A 167 0.71 5.51 -25.48
N GLY A 168 2.04 5.32 -25.51
CA GLY A 168 2.69 4.16 -26.15
C GLY A 168 2.25 2.82 -25.55
N LEU A 169 1.89 2.82 -24.26
CA LEU A 169 1.34 1.65 -23.58
C LEU A 169 -0.18 1.69 -23.45
N SER A 170 -0.87 2.68 -24.00
CA SER A 170 -2.32 2.77 -23.88
C SER A 170 -3.02 1.80 -24.83
N LYS A 171 -4.26 1.40 -24.49
CA LYS A 171 -5.06 0.57 -25.39
C LYS A 171 -6.53 0.95 -25.37
N GLN A 172 -7.17 0.76 -26.51
CA GLN A 172 -8.63 0.76 -26.59
C GLN A 172 -9.17 -0.49 -25.88
N TYR A 173 -10.12 -0.26 -24.99
CA TYR A 173 -10.85 -1.30 -24.28
C TYR A 173 -11.75 -2.05 -25.27
N GLU A 174 -11.28 -3.19 -25.75
CA GLU A 174 -12.03 -4.15 -26.55
C GLU A 174 -12.55 -5.22 -25.59
N GLY A 175 -13.86 -5.27 -25.39
CA GLY A 175 -14.52 -6.09 -24.38
C GLY A 175 -14.41 -7.61 -24.54
N SER A 176 -13.40 -8.15 -25.23
CA SER A 176 -13.18 -9.60 -25.42
C SER A 176 -11.88 -9.98 -26.16
N SER A 177 -10.75 -9.26 -26.06
CA SER A 177 -9.49 -9.69 -26.68
C SER A 177 -8.45 -10.24 -25.69
N LYS A 178 -8.09 -11.52 -25.90
CA LYS A 178 -7.02 -12.25 -25.23
C LYS A 178 -5.66 -11.63 -25.60
N HIS A 179 -4.77 -11.53 -24.61
CA HIS A 179 -3.37 -11.07 -24.62
C HIS A 179 -3.11 -9.57 -24.40
N HIS A 180 -2.69 -9.22 -23.18
CA HIS A 180 -1.88 -8.02 -22.89
C HIS A 180 -0.75 -8.40 -21.94
N SER A 181 0.45 -7.94 -22.27
CA SER A 181 1.72 -8.19 -21.57
C SER A 181 1.85 -7.40 -20.26
N LEU A 182 2.68 -7.90 -19.33
CA LEU A 182 3.12 -7.23 -18.10
C LEU A 182 3.85 -5.92 -18.46
N ILE A 183 3.09 -4.83 -18.52
CA ILE A 183 3.53 -3.53 -19.04
C ILE A 183 3.15 -2.42 -18.07
N GLY A 184 4.04 -1.45 -17.91
CA GLY A 184 3.88 -0.29 -17.04
C GLY A 184 5.03 -0.20 -16.04
N THR A 185 4.95 0.75 -15.12
CA THR A 185 5.98 0.95 -14.09
C THR A 185 5.62 0.19 -12.81
N TYR A 186 6.46 -0.78 -12.41
CA TYR A 186 6.17 -1.73 -11.32
C TYR A 186 5.67 -1.07 -10.02
N THR A 187 6.23 0.08 -9.62
CA THR A 187 5.84 0.82 -8.40
C THR A 187 4.45 1.46 -8.46
N HIS A 188 3.88 1.61 -9.64
CA HIS A 188 2.55 2.19 -9.89
C HIS A 188 1.55 1.17 -10.41
N MET A 189 1.99 -0.06 -10.69
CA MET A 189 1.11 -1.13 -11.12
C MET A 189 0.14 -1.49 -10.00
N ALA A 190 -1.12 -1.64 -10.39
CA ALA A 190 -2.14 -2.17 -9.49
C ALA A 190 -1.83 -3.63 -9.13
N PRO A 191 -2.23 -4.13 -7.94
CA PRO A 191 -1.90 -5.48 -7.50
C PRO A 191 -2.37 -6.51 -8.51
N GLU A 192 -3.53 -6.31 -9.11
CA GLU A 192 -4.08 -7.23 -10.10
C GLU A 192 -3.22 -7.33 -11.37
N VAL A 193 -2.59 -6.21 -11.78
CA VAL A 193 -1.69 -6.16 -12.94
C VAL A 193 -0.32 -6.74 -12.60
N ARG A 194 0.19 -6.42 -11.40
CA ARG A 194 1.52 -6.83 -10.92
C ARG A 194 1.59 -8.33 -10.66
N LEU A 195 0.56 -8.87 -10.00
CA LEU A 195 0.42 -10.29 -9.65
C LEU A 195 -0.15 -11.13 -10.80
N GLN A 196 -0.47 -10.49 -11.94
CA GLN A 196 -1.11 -11.11 -13.10
C GLN A 196 -2.43 -11.83 -12.77
N THR A 197 -3.09 -11.47 -11.66
CA THR A 197 -4.38 -12.03 -11.28
C THR A 197 -5.51 -11.48 -12.16
N ASN A 198 -5.39 -10.22 -12.60
CA ASN A 198 -6.27 -9.61 -13.60
C ASN A 198 -5.50 -8.74 -14.60
N LYS A 199 -6.14 -8.43 -15.71
CA LYS A 199 -5.58 -7.58 -16.77
C LYS A 199 -5.71 -6.11 -16.39
N ALA A 200 -4.75 -5.30 -16.86
CA ALA A 200 -4.83 -3.84 -16.73
C ALA A 200 -6.13 -3.31 -17.35
N GLY A 201 -6.88 -2.57 -16.55
CA GLY A 201 -8.23 -2.09 -16.84
C GLY A 201 -8.42 -0.64 -16.42
N ARG A 202 -9.63 -0.09 -16.57
CA ARG A 202 -9.91 1.27 -16.07
C ARG A 202 -9.59 1.43 -14.57
N LYS A 203 -9.79 0.38 -13.77
CA LYS A 203 -9.50 0.37 -12.33
C LYS A 203 -8.01 0.36 -12.01
N SER A 204 -7.15 -0.15 -12.91
CA SER A 204 -5.69 -0.12 -12.69
C SER A 204 -5.13 1.30 -12.87
N ASP A 205 -5.72 2.11 -13.76
CA ASP A 205 -5.42 3.55 -13.85
C ASP A 205 -5.80 4.29 -12.56
N ILE A 206 -6.87 3.86 -11.87
CA ILE A 206 -7.29 4.45 -10.58
C ILE A 206 -6.28 4.15 -9.46
N TRP A 207 -5.75 2.93 -9.42
CA TRP A 207 -4.65 2.61 -8.49
C TRP A 207 -3.40 3.42 -8.80
N SER A 208 -3.05 3.51 -10.08
CA SER A 208 -1.89 4.28 -10.56
C SER A 208 -2.02 5.76 -10.18
N LEU A 209 -3.23 6.33 -10.24
CA LEU A 209 -3.55 7.66 -9.72
C LEU A 209 -3.27 7.75 -8.21
N GLY A 210 -3.74 6.78 -7.41
CA GLY A 210 -3.46 6.73 -5.98
C GLY A 210 -1.96 6.69 -5.65
N CYS A 211 -1.19 5.88 -6.39
CA CYS A 211 0.27 5.83 -6.29
C CYS A 211 0.93 7.15 -6.67
N THR A 212 0.49 7.77 -7.75
CA THR A 212 0.99 9.09 -8.21
C THR A 212 0.74 10.18 -7.15
N ILE A 213 -0.38 10.11 -6.43
CA ILE A 213 -0.66 11.05 -5.32
C ILE A 213 0.32 10.82 -4.17
N ILE A 214 0.61 9.56 -3.83
CA ILE A 214 1.62 9.21 -2.82
C ILE A 214 3.02 9.65 -3.25
N GLU A 215 3.38 9.45 -4.52
CA GLU A 215 4.63 9.91 -5.12
C GLU A 215 4.78 11.44 -4.96
N MET A 216 3.75 12.22 -5.34
CA MET A 216 3.73 13.67 -5.13
C MET A 216 3.83 14.06 -3.65
N ALA A 217 3.25 13.28 -2.75
CA ALA A 217 3.33 13.47 -1.30
C ALA A 217 4.69 13.05 -0.69
N GLY A 218 5.64 12.58 -1.51
CA GLY A 218 6.96 12.12 -1.07
C GLY A 218 6.93 10.77 -0.37
N GLY A 219 5.93 9.93 -0.66
CA GLY A 219 5.88 8.55 -0.24
C GLY A 219 6.79 7.67 -1.09
N ASP A 220 7.44 6.71 -0.44
CA ASP A 220 8.36 5.78 -1.10
C ASP A 220 7.60 4.54 -1.58
N LEU A 221 7.31 4.51 -2.89
CA LEU A 221 6.60 3.40 -3.54
C LEU A 221 7.49 2.16 -3.74
N THR A 222 8.80 2.21 -3.44
CA THR A 222 9.73 1.08 -3.61
C THR A 222 9.75 0.15 -2.40
N LYS A 223 9.25 0.59 -1.24
CA LYS A 223 9.23 -0.15 0.03
C LYS A 223 7.94 -0.93 0.27
N VAL A 224 7.30 -1.36 -0.81
CA VAL A 224 5.99 -2.00 -0.77
C VAL A 224 6.18 -3.46 -1.18
N ASP A 225 6.04 -4.39 -0.23
CA ASP A 225 5.98 -5.83 -0.52
C ASP A 225 4.98 -6.10 -1.65
N GLU A 226 5.15 -7.20 -2.39
CA GLU A 226 4.35 -7.50 -3.59
C GLU A 226 2.82 -7.51 -3.36
N ASN A 227 2.37 -7.64 -2.11
CA ASN A 227 0.96 -7.61 -1.70
C ASN A 227 0.58 -6.41 -0.80
N ALA A 228 1.52 -5.52 -0.47
CA ALA A 228 1.27 -4.40 0.43
C ALA A 228 0.60 -3.22 -0.29
N ILE A 229 -0.31 -2.55 0.42
CA ILE A 229 -0.84 -1.25 0.00
C ILE A 229 0.25 -0.20 0.26
N PRO A 230 0.62 0.65 -0.72
CA PRO A 230 1.59 1.70 -0.49
C PRO A 230 1.24 2.55 0.73
N PHE A 231 2.25 2.82 1.57
CA PHE A 231 2.04 3.56 2.80
C PHE A 231 1.58 5.00 2.48
N ILE A 232 0.37 5.34 2.95
CA ILE A 232 -0.20 6.67 2.75
C ILE A 232 0.48 7.65 3.71
N PRO A 233 1.13 8.72 3.22
CA PRO A 233 1.85 9.65 4.08
C PRO A 233 0.94 10.30 5.13
N HIS A 234 1.32 10.20 6.40
CA HIS A 234 0.50 10.67 7.53
C HIS A 234 0.23 12.18 7.54
N HIS A 235 0.96 12.98 6.77
CA HIS A 235 0.81 14.44 6.74
C HIS A 235 -0.31 14.93 5.83
N LEU A 236 -0.90 14.06 5.01
CA LEU A 236 -2.02 14.42 4.13
C LEU A 236 -3.30 14.64 4.94
N SER A 237 -4.21 15.50 4.46
CA SER A 237 -5.52 15.70 5.07
C SER A 237 -6.34 14.41 5.14
N LEU A 238 -7.37 14.40 5.98
CA LEU A 238 -8.26 13.25 6.10
C LEU A 238 -8.98 12.98 4.76
N GLU A 239 -9.40 14.04 4.07
CA GLU A 239 -10.05 13.98 2.77
C GLU A 239 -9.11 13.44 1.68
N CYS A 240 -7.85 13.86 1.66
CA CYS A 240 -6.85 13.35 0.72
C CYS A 240 -6.51 11.89 1.01
N LYS A 241 -6.30 11.54 2.28
CA LYS A 241 -6.11 10.14 2.69
C LYS A 241 -7.29 9.27 2.30
N HIS A 242 -8.52 9.74 2.53
CA HIS A 242 -9.72 9.02 2.13
C HIS A 242 -9.79 8.86 0.60
N PHE A 243 -9.47 9.91 -0.16
CA PHE A 243 -9.37 9.82 -1.63
C PHE A 243 -8.36 8.74 -2.06
N ILE A 244 -7.15 8.76 -1.49
CA ILE A 244 -6.11 7.75 -1.77
C ILE A 244 -6.57 6.35 -1.34
N GLN A 245 -7.21 6.20 -0.18
CA GLN A 245 -7.75 4.93 0.29
C GLN A 245 -8.80 4.36 -0.65
N THR A 246 -9.66 5.21 -1.24
CA THR A 246 -10.62 4.77 -2.27
C THR A 246 -9.96 4.37 -3.59
N CYS A 247 -8.76 4.89 -3.87
CA CYS A 247 -7.94 4.50 -5.01
C CYS A 247 -7.13 3.21 -4.76
N LEU A 248 -6.65 3.00 -3.54
CA LEU A 248 -5.75 1.90 -3.16
C LEU A 248 -6.47 0.72 -2.50
N ILE A 249 -7.63 0.37 -3.03
CA ILE A 249 -8.31 -0.87 -2.67
C ILE A 249 -7.74 -1.98 -3.54
N SER A 250 -7.10 -2.98 -2.92
CA SER A 250 -6.41 -4.06 -3.64
C SER A 250 -7.34 -4.81 -4.59
N ASN A 251 -8.57 -5.09 -4.14
CA ASN A 251 -9.61 -5.67 -4.99
C ASN A 251 -10.15 -4.61 -5.99
N PRO A 252 -9.95 -4.78 -7.32
CA PRO A 252 -10.39 -3.81 -8.32
C PRO A 252 -11.92 -3.62 -8.36
N ASN A 253 -12.72 -4.60 -7.91
CA ASN A 253 -14.18 -4.50 -7.83
C ASN A 253 -14.65 -3.58 -6.69
N GLY A 254 -13.92 -3.57 -5.57
CA GLY A 254 -14.18 -2.65 -4.45
C GLY A 254 -13.54 -1.26 -4.64
N ARG A 255 -12.55 -1.14 -5.52
CA ARG A 255 -11.87 0.12 -5.84
C ARG A 255 -12.84 1.10 -6.50
N ALA A 256 -12.75 2.38 -6.17
CA ALA A 256 -13.57 3.41 -6.81
C ALA A 256 -13.37 3.44 -8.33
N ASP A 257 -14.40 3.80 -9.10
CA ASP A 257 -14.21 4.21 -10.49
C ASP A 257 -13.99 5.72 -10.61
N ILE A 258 -13.63 6.17 -11.81
CA ILE A 258 -13.38 7.59 -12.06
C ILE A 258 -14.63 8.46 -11.89
N GLN A 259 -15.84 7.91 -12.07
CA GLN A 259 -17.09 8.65 -11.91
C GLN A 259 -17.36 8.95 -10.42
N PHE A 260 -17.05 7.99 -9.55
CA PHE A 260 -17.07 8.15 -8.11
C PHE A 260 -16.02 9.16 -7.65
N LEU A 261 -14.76 9.01 -8.08
CA LEU A 261 -13.68 9.92 -7.69
C LEU A 261 -13.93 11.36 -8.12
N LYS A 262 -14.50 11.58 -9.31
CA LYS A 262 -14.90 12.90 -9.79
C LYS A 262 -15.89 13.61 -8.87
N LYS A 263 -16.67 12.88 -8.06
CA LYS A 263 -17.63 13.43 -7.07
C LYS A 263 -17.07 13.46 -5.63
N HIS A 264 -15.87 12.95 -5.42
CA HIS A 264 -15.30 12.81 -4.07
C HIS A 264 -15.08 14.18 -3.41
N LYS A 265 -15.37 14.27 -2.10
CA LYS A 265 -15.30 15.51 -1.30
C LYS A 265 -13.97 16.24 -1.49
N TYR A 266 -12.85 15.51 -1.49
CA TYR A 266 -11.51 16.05 -1.72
C TYR A 266 -11.38 16.95 -2.96
N LEU A 267 -12.14 16.73 -4.05
CA LEU A 267 -12.05 17.55 -5.28
C LEU A 267 -12.98 18.78 -5.28
N HIS A 268 -13.97 18.80 -4.38
CA HIS A 268 -15.05 19.79 -4.34
C HIS A 268 -15.03 20.66 -3.09
N ASP A 269 -14.27 20.30 -2.06
CA ASP A 269 -14.14 21.11 -0.86
C ASP A 269 -13.57 22.50 -1.23
N LEU A 270 -14.42 23.52 -1.13
CA LEU A 270 -14.16 24.90 -1.57
C LEU A 270 -13.13 25.62 -0.68
N ASN A 271 -12.75 25.03 0.45
CA ASN A 271 -11.79 25.61 1.39
C ASN A 271 -10.35 25.73 0.83
N PHE A 272 -10.01 25.02 -0.25
CA PHE A 272 -8.67 25.10 -0.87
C PHE A 272 -8.50 26.27 -1.86
N LYS A 273 -9.58 26.79 -2.46
CA LYS A 273 -9.49 27.95 -3.38
C LYS A 273 -9.21 29.27 -2.65
N ASN A 274 -9.59 29.39 -1.39
CA ASN A 274 -9.36 30.61 -0.59
C ASN A 274 -7.92 30.73 -0.05
N SER A 275 -7.10 29.69 -0.20
CA SER A 275 -5.69 29.72 0.18
C SER A 275 -4.79 30.35 -0.89
N ILE A 276 -5.24 30.43 -2.16
CA ILE A 276 -4.41 30.85 -3.30
C ILE A 276 -4.54 32.36 -3.58
N LEU A 277 -5.61 33.03 -3.13
CA LEU A 277 -5.80 34.47 -3.33
C LEU A 277 -5.01 35.36 -2.35
N ASN A 278 -4.40 34.79 -1.30
CA ASN A 278 -3.70 35.57 -0.27
C ASN A 278 -2.17 35.63 -0.44
N GLU A 279 -1.58 34.92 -1.41
CA GLU A 279 -0.12 34.91 -1.59
C GLU A 279 0.41 35.73 -2.77
N THR A 280 -0.45 36.32 -3.63
CA THR A 280 0.01 36.98 -4.87
C THR A 280 -0.23 38.50 -4.99
N LEU A 281 -0.52 39.22 -3.91
CA LEU A 281 -0.61 40.70 -3.96
C LEU A 281 0.18 41.36 -2.82
N LEU A 282 1.51 41.40 -2.98
CA LEU A 282 2.33 42.47 -2.40
C LEU A 282 2.27 43.69 -3.33
N ILE A 283 1.28 44.56 -3.15
CA ILE A 283 1.36 45.97 -3.57
C ILE A 283 1.00 46.83 -2.36
N PRO A 284 1.84 47.81 -1.97
CA PRO A 284 1.56 48.67 -0.84
C PRO A 284 0.49 49.70 -1.23
N ILE A 285 -0.71 49.57 -0.68
CA ILE A 285 -1.73 50.63 -0.79
C ILE A 285 -1.52 51.61 0.37
N ASN A 286 -0.65 52.59 0.13
CA ASN A 286 -0.89 53.93 0.64
C ASN A 286 -1.45 54.75 -0.53
N SER A 287 -2.46 55.58 -0.23
CA SER A 287 -3.15 56.53 -1.11
C SER A 287 -4.17 55.94 -2.10
N ILE A 288 -5.46 56.20 -1.86
CA ILE A 288 -6.28 57.21 -2.54
C ILE A 288 -7.73 57.05 -2.04
N LEU A 289 -8.28 58.15 -1.56
CA LEU A 289 -9.70 58.37 -1.27
C LEU A 289 -10.45 58.53 -2.60
N GLU A 290 -11.66 57.97 -2.73
CA GLU A 290 -12.88 58.67 -3.16
C GLU A 290 -14.13 57.75 -3.14
N PRO A 291 -15.35 58.31 -3.01
CA PRO A 291 -16.58 57.59 -2.64
C PRO A 291 -17.41 57.19 -3.86
N ILE A 292 -18.21 56.12 -3.74
CA ILE A 292 -19.34 55.84 -4.64
C ILE A 292 -20.57 55.38 -3.83
N ASP A 293 -21.71 55.85 -4.31
CA ASP A 293 -23.03 56.02 -3.70
C ASP A 293 -23.86 54.75 -3.41
N GLU A 294 -24.89 55.03 -2.61
CA GLU A 294 -26.13 54.31 -2.27
C GLU A 294 -26.54 53.12 -3.15
N PHE A 295 -26.89 52.01 -2.49
CA PHE A 295 -27.95 51.12 -2.96
C PHE A 295 -28.79 50.57 -1.79
N ASP A 296 -30.08 50.52 -2.04
CA ASP A 296 -31.22 50.50 -1.13
C ASP A 296 -31.75 49.07 -0.86
N GLY A 297 -32.48 48.92 0.26
CA GLY A 297 -33.65 48.04 0.36
C GLY A 297 -33.51 46.54 0.65
N ASN A 298 -33.87 46.18 1.88
CA ASN A 298 -34.63 44.98 2.33
C ASN A 298 -34.20 43.57 1.89
N ASP A 299 -33.87 42.72 2.88
CA ASP A 299 -34.67 41.49 3.09
C ASP A 299 -34.55 40.92 4.52
N ASN A 300 -35.72 40.59 5.07
CA ASN A 300 -35.92 40.03 6.41
C ASN A 300 -35.65 38.52 6.42
N ASN A 301 -34.63 38.08 7.15
CA ASN A 301 -34.53 36.70 7.64
C ASN A 301 -33.87 36.65 9.04
N GLN A 302 -34.70 36.79 10.09
CA GLN A 302 -34.33 36.55 11.48
C GLN A 302 -34.06 35.05 11.71
N PHE A 303 -32.78 34.67 11.88
CA PHE A 303 -32.44 33.40 12.55
C PHE A 303 -32.49 33.62 14.07
N LYS A 304 -33.22 32.75 14.79
CA LYS A 304 -33.36 32.77 16.25
C LYS A 304 -32.07 32.26 16.93
N LEU A 305 -31.40 33.14 17.66
CA LEU A 305 -30.17 32.90 18.46
C LEU A 305 -30.27 31.95 19.69
N PRO A 306 -31.45 31.57 20.26
CA PRO A 306 -31.51 30.67 21.42
C PRO A 306 -31.11 29.20 21.19
N GLU A 307 -31.11 28.69 19.95
CA GLU A 307 -30.90 27.25 19.68
C GLU A 307 -29.45 26.76 19.84
N ILE A 308 -28.46 27.65 19.96
CA ILE A 308 -27.04 27.27 20.16
C ILE A 308 -26.79 26.77 21.60
N LYS A 309 -27.54 27.28 22.59
CA LYS A 309 -27.42 26.83 23.98
C LYS A 309 -28.04 25.46 24.23
N GLU A 310 -29.08 25.07 23.48
CA GLU A 310 -29.73 23.75 23.62
C GLU A 310 -29.02 22.64 22.85
N ARG A 311 -28.28 22.95 21.77
CA ARG A 311 -27.48 21.97 21.02
C ARG A 311 -26.11 21.65 21.65
N LEU A 312 -25.59 22.53 22.49
CA LEU A 312 -24.35 22.33 23.25
C LEU A 312 -24.66 21.74 24.63
N GLY A 313 -25.32 20.57 24.65
CA GLY A 313 -25.45 19.79 25.87
C GLY A 313 -24.07 19.34 26.35
N SER A 314 -23.68 19.78 27.54
CA SER A 314 -22.71 19.16 28.48
C SER A 314 -21.45 18.47 27.91
N ASN A 315 -20.92 18.88 26.77
CA ASN A 315 -19.67 18.32 26.22
C ASN A 315 -18.55 19.37 26.31
N SER A 316 -17.49 19.01 27.04
CA SER A 316 -16.31 19.82 27.36
C SER A 316 -15.37 20.11 26.17
N ILE A 317 -15.79 19.78 24.94
CA ILE A 317 -15.03 19.85 23.70
C ILE A 317 -15.80 20.71 22.70
N LEU A 318 -15.18 21.78 22.20
CA LEU A 318 -15.75 22.69 21.22
C LEU A 318 -14.94 22.64 19.92
N ASN A 319 -15.58 22.26 18.82
CA ASN A 319 -15.00 22.30 17.48
C ASN A 319 -15.70 23.40 16.66
N ILE A 320 -14.93 24.34 16.12
CA ILE A 320 -15.46 25.49 15.38
C ILE A 320 -14.88 25.53 13.97
N ASP A 321 -15.74 25.31 12.98
CA ASP A 321 -15.46 25.48 11.55
C ASP A 321 -15.91 26.87 11.07
N ASN A 322 -15.28 27.41 10.02
CA ASN A 322 -15.66 28.70 9.42
C ASN A 322 -17.14 28.79 9.01
N GLU A 323 -17.79 27.67 8.64
CA GLU A 323 -19.20 27.63 8.23
C GLU A 323 -20.18 27.98 9.37
N VAL A 324 -19.79 27.76 10.63
CA VAL A 324 -20.59 28.14 11.82
C VAL A 324 -20.22 29.55 12.29
N LEU A 325 -18.96 29.93 12.08
CA LEU A 325 -18.37 31.17 12.60
C LEU A 325 -18.79 32.42 11.81
N LEU A 326 -18.78 32.35 10.47
CA LEU A 326 -19.11 33.48 9.60
C LEU A 326 -20.56 33.96 9.78
N PRO A 327 -21.58 33.07 9.82
CA PRO A 327 -22.96 33.49 10.03
C PRO A 327 -23.22 34.06 11.43
N ALA A 328 -22.49 33.58 12.45
CA ALA A 328 -22.63 34.03 13.83
C ALA A 328 -21.95 35.39 14.08
N LEU A 329 -20.78 35.62 13.46
CA LEU A 329 -20.07 36.91 13.50
C LEU A 329 -20.80 38.00 12.70
N GLN A 330 -21.48 37.65 11.60
CA GLN A 330 -22.29 38.57 10.79
C GLN A 330 -23.61 39.00 11.46
N LYS A 331 -24.09 38.28 12.48
CA LYS A 331 -25.41 38.53 13.12
C LYS A 331 -25.34 39.13 14.52
N SER A 332 -24.16 39.24 15.11
CA SER A 332 -23.97 39.82 16.44
C SER A 332 -23.93 41.35 16.32
N ARG A 333 -24.99 42.03 16.79
CA ARG A 333 -25.03 43.50 16.88
C ARG A 333 -24.52 43.90 18.26
N ASP A 334 -23.23 44.14 18.45
CA ASP A 334 -22.75 44.87 19.62
C ASP A 334 -21.30 45.35 19.44
N ILE A 335 -21.12 46.67 19.58
CA ILE A 335 -19.88 47.47 19.60
C ILE A 335 -19.34 47.89 18.21
N ARG A 336 -19.31 49.22 18.00
CA ARG A 336 -18.80 49.92 16.81
C ARG A 336 -17.56 50.74 17.18
N ASP A 337 -16.60 50.87 16.26
CA ASP A 337 -15.47 51.78 16.44
C ASP A 337 -15.89 53.26 16.36
N LEU A 338 -14.97 54.18 16.67
CA LEU A 338 -15.20 55.64 16.65
C LEU A 338 -15.57 56.20 15.25
N LYS A 339 -15.52 55.37 14.20
CA LYS A 339 -15.93 55.71 12.83
C LYS A 339 -17.16 54.91 12.36
N GLY A 340 -17.85 54.21 13.28
CA GLY A 340 -19.11 53.53 13.02
C GLY A 340 -18.98 52.18 12.30
N ARG A 341 -17.78 51.62 12.16
CA ARG A 341 -17.58 50.29 11.54
C ARG A 341 -17.70 49.17 12.57
N GLU A 342 -18.33 48.07 12.17
CA GLU A 342 -18.49 46.87 13.01
C GLU A 342 -17.15 46.14 13.19
N ILE A 343 -16.76 45.86 14.44
CA ILE A 343 -15.58 45.03 14.75
C ILE A 343 -15.99 43.99 15.78
N ILE A 344 -16.34 42.79 15.31
CA ILE A 344 -16.38 41.60 16.16
C ILE A 344 -15.18 40.76 15.80
N THR A 345 -14.18 40.80 16.66
CA THR A 345 -13.09 39.82 16.60
C THR A 345 -13.60 38.51 17.20
N LEU A 346 -13.22 37.37 16.60
CA LEU A 346 -13.42 36.02 17.15
C LEU A 346 -13.24 35.91 18.69
N PRO A 347 -12.26 36.61 19.32
CA PRO A 347 -12.13 36.78 20.76
C PRO A 347 -13.43 37.09 21.53
N SER A 348 -14.25 38.03 21.04
CA SER A 348 -15.44 38.52 21.73
C SER A 348 -16.56 37.48 21.77
N PHE A 349 -16.65 36.66 20.72
CA PHE A 349 -17.68 35.64 20.56
C PHE A 349 -17.42 34.44 21.47
N ILE A 350 -16.21 33.88 21.45
CA ILE A 350 -15.89 32.71 22.26
C ILE A 350 -15.98 33.06 23.75
N HIS A 351 -15.49 34.24 24.15
CA HIS A 351 -15.48 34.68 25.55
C HIS A 351 -16.89 35.01 26.09
N LYS A 352 -17.81 35.53 25.26
CA LYS A 352 -19.17 35.93 25.67
C LYS A 352 -20.15 34.75 25.76
N TYR A 353 -19.94 33.69 24.98
CA TYR A 353 -20.95 32.64 24.83
C TYR A 353 -20.55 31.26 25.38
N ILE A 354 -19.25 30.95 25.55
CA ILE A 354 -18.81 29.62 25.99
C ILE A 354 -17.54 29.69 26.89
N PRO A 355 -17.63 30.21 28.13
CA PRO A 355 -16.47 30.44 29.00
C PRO A 355 -15.85 29.17 29.60
N ASP A 356 -16.50 28.01 29.57
CA ASP A 356 -16.09 26.79 30.31
C ASP A 356 -15.45 25.68 29.44
N VAL A 357 -15.06 25.98 28.19
CA VAL A 357 -14.49 25.01 27.23
C VAL A 357 -13.14 24.47 27.72
N GLN A 358 -12.98 23.15 27.81
CA GLN A 358 -11.71 22.52 28.19
C GLN A 358 -10.85 22.14 26.98
N SER A 359 -11.45 21.79 25.84
CA SER A 359 -10.75 21.47 24.60
C SER A 359 -11.32 22.30 23.44
N LEU A 360 -10.45 23.07 22.78
CA LEU A 360 -10.82 23.98 21.68
C LEU A 360 -10.13 23.56 20.39
N THR A 361 -10.91 23.27 19.37
CA THR A 361 -10.44 23.07 18.00
C THR A 361 -10.92 24.20 17.11
N LEU A 362 -10.00 24.86 16.41
CA LEU A 362 -10.31 25.85 15.38
C LEU A 362 -9.76 25.36 14.04
N THR A 363 -10.55 24.61 13.29
CA THR A 363 -10.10 23.85 12.11
C THR A 363 -9.59 24.71 10.95
N THR A 364 -10.14 25.92 10.80
CA THR A 364 -9.85 26.82 9.67
C THR A 364 -9.20 28.14 10.09
N PHE A 365 -8.81 28.27 11.38
CA PHE A 365 -8.30 29.52 11.92
C PHE A 365 -6.81 29.71 11.63
N ASN A 366 -6.48 30.76 10.86
CA ASN A 366 -5.10 31.12 10.48
C ASN A 366 -4.83 32.64 10.58
N GLN A 367 -5.45 33.32 11.54
CA GLN A 367 -5.20 34.74 11.84
C GLN A 367 -4.33 34.88 13.09
N ILE A 368 -3.66 36.01 13.29
CA ILE A 368 -2.85 36.28 14.48
C ILE A 368 -3.71 36.15 15.74
N ILE A 369 -3.29 35.31 16.68
CA ILE A 369 -3.92 35.21 17.99
C ILE A 369 -3.47 36.42 18.80
N THR A 370 -4.42 37.20 19.31
CA THR A 370 -4.14 38.29 20.25
C THR A 370 -4.31 37.81 21.70
N PRO A 371 -3.67 38.46 22.69
CA PRO A 371 -3.88 38.13 24.09
C PRO A 371 -5.37 38.15 24.46
N ARG A 372 -5.81 37.18 25.28
CA ARG A 372 -7.22 36.96 25.68
C ARG A 372 -8.17 36.50 24.58
N CYS A 373 -7.66 36.18 23.38
CA CYS A 373 -8.46 35.59 22.30
C CYS A 373 -8.97 34.18 22.62
N ILE A 374 -8.13 33.36 23.27
CA ILE A 374 -8.47 32.00 23.67
C ILE A 374 -8.95 32.03 25.13
N PRO A 375 -10.09 31.38 25.47
CA PRO A 375 -10.57 31.35 26.84
C PRO A 375 -9.56 30.73 27.81
N ALA A 376 -9.45 31.32 29.01
CA ALA A 376 -8.55 30.85 30.06
C ALA A 376 -8.95 29.50 30.69
N SER A 377 -10.08 28.91 30.27
CA SER A 377 -10.52 27.57 30.66
C SER A 377 -9.94 26.45 29.78
N VAL A 378 -9.42 26.79 28.59
CA VAL A 378 -8.95 25.83 27.59
C VAL A 378 -7.66 25.16 28.08
N LYS A 379 -7.67 23.83 28.12
CA LYS A 379 -6.53 22.97 28.45
C LYS A 379 -5.91 22.32 27.22
N GLU A 380 -6.72 22.04 26.19
CA GLU A 380 -6.26 21.44 24.94
C GLU A 380 -6.60 22.35 23.77
N LEU A 381 -5.61 22.70 22.96
CA LEU A 381 -5.75 23.60 21.83
C LEU A 381 -5.27 22.94 20.55
N TYR A 382 -6.17 22.80 19.57
CA TYR A 382 -5.87 22.24 18.26
C TYR A 382 -6.15 23.25 17.14
N LEU A 383 -5.10 23.60 16.41
CA LEU A 383 -5.12 24.62 15.35
C LEU A 383 -4.50 24.04 14.06
N PRO A 384 -5.22 23.19 13.30
CA PRO A 384 -4.65 22.42 12.21
C PRO A 384 -4.00 23.23 11.09
N VAL A 385 -4.55 24.39 10.75
CA VAL A 385 -4.08 25.23 9.62
C VAL A 385 -3.34 26.50 10.06
N PHE A 386 -3.12 26.69 11.37
CA PHE A 386 -2.52 27.92 11.88
C PHE A 386 -1.02 27.96 11.58
N ASN A 387 -0.59 29.05 10.94
CA ASN A 387 0.80 29.30 10.55
C ASN A 387 1.15 30.80 10.66
N GLN A 388 0.68 31.46 11.72
CA GLN A 388 1.01 32.85 12.06
C GLN A 388 2.00 32.92 13.22
N ILE A 389 2.64 34.07 13.43
CA ILE A 389 3.54 34.29 14.58
C ILE A 389 2.75 34.13 15.89
N ILE A 390 3.33 33.41 16.86
CA ILE A 390 2.78 33.30 18.22
C ILE A 390 3.47 34.34 19.09
N CYS A 391 2.75 35.40 19.42
CA CYS A 391 3.27 36.43 20.33
C CYS A 391 3.16 35.97 21.79
N LYS A 392 3.99 36.57 22.66
CA LYS A 392 3.94 36.36 24.10
C LYS A 392 2.54 36.63 24.66
N ASN A 393 2.08 35.78 25.57
CA ASN A 393 0.76 35.83 26.22
C ASN A 393 -0.46 35.58 25.31
N CYS A 394 -0.26 35.14 24.07
CA CYS A 394 -1.38 34.82 23.17
C CYS A 394 -2.00 33.46 23.47
N ILE A 395 -1.19 32.48 23.89
CA ILE A 395 -1.68 31.18 24.36
C ILE A 395 -1.86 31.25 25.89
N PRO A 396 -3.07 30.97 26.43
CA PRO A 396 -3.31 31.02 27.87
C PRO A 396 -2.49 29.98 28.65
N SER A 397 -2.09 30.33 29.88
CA SER A 397 -1.37 29.43 30.80
C SER A 397 -2.21 28.26 31.32
N SER A 398 -3.49 28.17 30.96
CA SER A 398 -4.32 27.00 31.20
C SER A 398 -4.05 25.87 30.20
N VAL A 399 -3.47 26.18 29.03
CA VAL A 399 -3.21 25.20 27.97
C VAL A 399 -2.07 24.28 28.39
N THR A 400 -2.34 22.98 28.33
CA THR A 400 -1.40 21.89 28.65
C THR A 400 -1.05 21.06 27.41
N LYS A 401 -1.95 20.94 26.43
CA LYS A 401 -1.70 20.27 25.14
C LYS A 401 -1.91 21.24 23.99
N LEU A 402 -0.89 21.38 23.14
CA LEU A 402 -0.89 22.24 21.97
C LEU A 402 -0.58 21.43 20.71
N SER A 403 -1.47 21.46 19.73
CA SER A 403 -1.29 20.78 18.45
C SER A 403 -1.53 21.77 17.31
N ILE A 404 -0.45 22.09 16.57
CA ILE A 404 -0.48 23.05 15.47
C ILE A 404 0.27 22.46 14.26
N PRO A 405 -0.31 21.46 13.58
CA PRO A 405 0.42 20.68 12.58
C PRO A 405 0.96 21.50 11.40
N ALA A 406 0.24 22.54 10.93
CA ALA A 406 0.71 23.39 9.82
C ALA A 406 1.72 24.50 10.21
N PHE A 407 2.06 24.62 11.49
CA PHE A 407 2.92 25.72 11.97
C PHE A 407 4.37 25.57 11.52
N ASN A 408 4.90 26.60 10.86
CA ASN A 408 6.29 26.68 10.42
C ASN A 408 6.82 28.13 10.48
N LYS A 409 6.57 28.82 11.60
CA LYS A 409 7.16 30.13 11.92
C LYS A 409 8.17 30.00 13.05
N PHE A 410 9.05 30.98 13.21
CA PHE A 410 9.97 31.04 14.34
C PHE A 410 9.19 31.03 15.67
N LEU A 411 9.68 30.25 16.63
CA LEU A 411 9.22 30.30 18.01
C LEU A 411 10.14 31.20 18.81
N ASP A 412 9.67 32.41 19.10
CA ASP A 412 10.41 33.32 19.97
C ASP A 412 10.49 32.75 21.40
N PRO A 413 11.58 32.99 22.13
CA PRO A 413 11.65 32.68 23.55
C PRO A 413 10.46 33.27 24.33
N ASP A 414 9.93 32.52 25.30
CA ASP A 414 8.73 32.87 26.09
C ASP A 414 7.40 33.02 25.30
N SER A 415 7.35 32.70 24.01
CA SER A 415 6.10 32.77 23.22
C SER A 415 5.05 31.75 23.67
N LEU A 416 5.51 30.59 24.16
CA LEU A 416 4.68 29.49 24.65
C LEU A 416 4.72 29.41 26.18
N PRO A 417 3.57 29.23 26.87
CA PRO A 417 3.54 29.13 28.32
C PRO A 417 4.14 27.81 28.84
N ASP A 418 4.83 27.87 29.99
CA ASP A 418 5.43 26.72 30.70
C ASP A 418 4.41 25.70 31.22
N SER A 419 3.11 26.00 31.13
CA SER A 419 2.01 25.07 31.43
C SER A 419 1.88 23.95 30.40
N ILE A 420 2.42 24.12 29.19
CA ILE A 420 2.31 23.16 28.11
C ILE A 420 3.22 21.96 28.38
N THR A 421 2.61 20.77 28.44
CA THR A 421 3.28 19.49 28.66
C THR A 421 3.33 18.62 27.40
N SER A 422 2.56 18.94 26.36
CA SER A 422 2.58 18.22 25.07
C SER A 422 2.48 19.18 23.88
N ILE A 423 3.43 19.06 22.94
CA ILE A 423 3.47 19.85 21.69
C ILE A 423 3.55 18.91 20.48
N ARG A 424 2.72 19.19 19.47
CA ARG A 424 2.80 18.58 18.13
C ARG A 424 2.86 19.67 17.07
N LEU A 425 3.98 19.73 16.33
CA LEU A 425 4.18 20.65 15.21
C LEU A 425 4.67 19.86 13.98
N ASP A 426 3.72 19.42 13.13
CA ASP A 426 3.99 18.45 12.06
C ASP A 426 4.89 18.99 10.95
N LEU A 427 4.71 20.25 10.54
CA LEU A 427 5.46 20.92 9.47
C LEU A 427 6.58 21.86 9.98
N PHE A 428 6.79 21.94 11.30
CA PHE A 428 7.77 22.85 11.87
C PHE A 428 9.20 22.43 11.50
N ASN A 429 9.90 23.33 10.79
CA ASN A 429 11.28 23.16 10.39
C ASN A 429 12.06 24.48 10.46
N GLN A 430 11.80 25.29 11.49
CA GLN A 430 12.56 26.51 11.78
C GLN A 430 13.61 26.25 12.87
N PRO A 431 14.73 27.00 12.89
CA PRO A 431 15.70 26.91 13.97
C PRO A 431 15.04 27.09 15.34
N LEU A 432 15.32 26.16 16.26
CA LEU A 432 14.95 26.31 17.67
C LEU A 432 16.02 27.12 18.38
N LEU A 433 15.62 28.18 19.09
CA LEU A 433 16.50 28.91 19.98
C LEU A 433 16.38 28.35 21.41
N PRO A 434 17.39 28.53 22.27
CA PRO A 434 17.26 28.21 23.68
C PRO A 434 16.05 28.92 24.31
N ASN A 435 15.27 28.20 25.12
CA ASN A 435 14.04 28.67 25.77
C ASN A 435 12.85 28.96 24.82
N SER A 436 12.91 28.58 23.54
CA SER A 436 11.75 28.66 22.63
C SER A 436 10.66 27.63 22.93
N LEU A 437 11.01 26.53 23.60
CA LEU A 437 10.09 25.46 24.00
C LEU A 437 9.82 25.51 25.52
N PRO A 438 8.58 25.18 25.97
CA PRO A 438 8.21 25.13 27.39
C PRO A 438 9.10 24.20 28.21
N LYS A 439 9.41 24.59 29.45
CA LYS A 439 10.32 23.83 30.33
C LYS A 439 9.75 22.50 30.82
N ASN A 440 8.43 22.42 31.01
CA ASN A 440 7.73 21.24 31.56
C ASN A 440 7.22 20.27 30.50
N LEU A 441 7.80 20.30 29.29
CA LEU A 441 7.35 19.50 28.17
C LEU A 441 7.66 18.01 28.41
N PHE A 442 6.64 17.16 28.43
CA PHE A 442 6.78 15.70 28.52
C PHE A 442 6.78 15.03 27.14
N LYS A 443 6.01 15.58 26.19
CA LYS A 443 5.87 15.03 24.83
C LYS A 443 6.14 16.09 23.78
N LEU A 444 7.21 15.90 23.01
CA LEU A 444 7.56 16.72 21.85
C LEU A 444 7.50 15.86 20.58
N LEU A 445 6.64 16.24 19.64
CA LEU A 445 6.60 15.62 18.32
C LEU A 445 6.88 16.65 17.23
N LEU A 446 8.06 16.54 16.61
CA LEU A 446 8.51 17.36 15.49
C LEU A 446 8.82 16.48 14.25
N PRO A 447 7.79 15.98 13.54
CA PRO A 447 7.95 15.05 12.42
C PRO A 447 8.82 15.57 11.28
N SER A 448 8.74 16.87 10.95
CA SER A 448 9.45 17.46 9.81
C SER A 448 10.69 18.27 10.19
N PHE A 449 11.10 18.25 11.45
CA PHE A 449 12.23 19.06 11.92
C PHE A 449 13.57 18.46 11.50
N ASP A 450 14.34 19.26 10.77
CA ASP A 450 15.67 18.98 10.28
C ASP A 450 16.49 20.29 10.22
N GLN A 451 16.65 20.92 11.39
CA GLN A 451 17.53 22.08 11.57
C GLN A 451 18.64 21.74 12.56
N PRO A 452 19.80 22.44 12.51
CA PRO A 452 20.87 22.26 13.49
C PRO A 452 20.35 22.39 14.92
N LEU A 453 20.67 21.39 15.75
CA LEU A 453 20.27 21.38 17.14
C LEU A 453 21.38 21.92 18.03
N LEU A 454 21.21 23.16 18.53
CA LEU A 454 22.17 23.77 19.44
C LEU A 454 21.89 23.33 20.90
N PRO A 455 22.91 23.38 21.78
CA PRO A 455 22.71 23.10 23.20
C PRO A 455 21.63 23.99 23.83
N GLY A 456 20.70 23.38 24.57
CA GLY A 456 19.62 24.06 25.28
C GLY A 456 18.35 24.35 24.47
N CYS A 457 18.28 23.90 23.21
CA CYS A 457 17.09 24.09 22.37
C CYS A 457 15.94 23.12 22.68
N ILE A 458 16.26 21.88 23.09
CA ILE A 458 15.25 20.90 23.54
C ILE A 458 15.16 20.97 25.07
N PRO A 459 13.95 21.07 25.64
CA PRO A 459 13.76 21.07 27.09
C PRO A 459 14.03 19.67 27.67
N ASN A 460 14.02 19.56 28.99
CA ASN A 460 14.20 18.27 29.67
C ASN A 460 13.06 17.30 29.35
N VAL A 461 13.27 16.40 28.38
CA VAL A 461 12.33 15.34 27.97
C VAL A 461 12.93 13.96 28.24
N VAL A 462 12.06 12.95 28.41
CA VAL A 462 12.48 11.54 28.59
C VAL A 462 12.50 10.79 27.24
N ASP A 463 11.50 11.04 26.39
CA ASP A 463 11.37 10.42 25.07
C ASP A 463 11.47 11.48 23.98
N LEU A 464 12.52 11.40 23.16
CA LEU A 464 12.75 12.31 22.04
C LEU A 464 12.66 11.58 20.71
N LYS A 465 11.73 12.03 19.85
CA LYS A 465 11.56 11.49 18.49
C LYS A 465 11.65 12.62 17.47
N LEU A 466 12.65 12.55 16.60
CA LEU A 466 12.83 13.47 15.47
C LEU A 466 12.89 12.66 14.16
N PRO A 467 11.73 12.29 13.58
CA PRO A 467 11.64 11.37 12.44
C PRO A 467 12.52 11.73 11.24
N LYS A 468 12.53 13.01 10.83
CA LYS A 468 13.26 13.52 9.66
C LYS A 468 14.62 14.14 9.95
N PHE A 469 15.04 14.18 11.22
CA PHE A 469 16.28 14.85 11.59
C PHE A 469 17.50 14.12 11.02
N ASN A 470 18.30 14.81 10.23
CA ASN A 470 19.53 14.33 9.61
C ASN A 470 20.63 15.42 9.58
N ASN A 471 20.58 16.36 10.52
CA ASN A 471 21.66 17.32 10.75
C ASN A 471 22.70 16.75 11.74
N GLN A 472 23.92 17.27 11.70
CA GLN A 472 25.00 16.85 12.59
C GLN A 472 24.62 17.06 14.06
N LEU A 473 24.70 16.00 14.88
CA LEU A 473 24.61 16.14 16.33
C LEU A 473 25.90 16.72 16.90
N VAL A 474 25.76 17.69 17.79
CA VAL A 474 26.87 18.27 18.58
C VAL A 474 26.70 17.89 20.04
N GLU A 475 27.79 17.97 20.81
CA GLU A 475 27.77 17.71 22.25
C GLU A 475 26.68 18.55 22.94
N ARG A 476 25.92 17.95 23.85
CA ARG A 476 24.84 18.59 24.64
C ARG A 476 23.64 19.12 23.84
N ALA A 477 23.54 18.80 22.54
CA ALA A 477 22.35 19.12 21.73
C ALA A 477 21.11 18.34 22.22
N ILE A 478 21.31 17.07 22.57
CA ILE A 478 20.28 16.22 23.16
C ILE A 478 20.35 16.34 24.69
N PRO A 479 19.24 16.62 25.38
CA PRO A 479 19.23 16.75 26.84
C PRO A 479 19.63 15.45 27.55
N ILE A 480 20.37 15.58 28.65
CA ILE A 480 20.79 14.47 29.51
C ILE A 480 19.62 13.68 30.11
N THR A 481 18.41 14.25 30.14
CA THR A 481 17.21 13.58 30.66
C THR A 481 16.63 12.54 29.71
N VAL A 482 17.06 12.53 28.44
CA VAL A 482 16.53 11.61 27.42
C VAL A 482 16.96 10.18 27.73
N LYS A 483 15.97 9.28 27.84
CA LYS A 483 16.14 7.83 27.95
C LYS A 483 15.84 7.09 26.66
N ARG A 484 14.89 7.58 25.85
CA ARG A 484 14.54 6.97 24.55
C ARG A 484 14.75 7.98 23.43
N LEU A 485 15.71 7.70 22.56
CA LEU A 485 16.07 8.54 21.43
C LEU A 485 15.75 7.82 20.11
N SER A 486 14.89 8.41 19.28
CA SER A 486 14.55 7.88 17.97
C SER A 486 14.83 8.92 16.89
N LEU A 487 15.82 8.64 16.04
CA LEU A 487 16.25 9.46 14.90
C LEU A 487 16.24 8.61 13.61
N PRO A 488 15.06 8.19 13.10
CA PRO A 488 14.93 7.24 12.00
C PRO A 488 15.71 7.62 10.73
N MET A 489 15.73 8.89 10.33
CA MET A 489 16.41 9.35 9.11
C MET A 489 17.85 9.82 9.34
N PHE A 490 18.36 9.76 10.58
CA PHE A 490 19.71 10.22 10.88
C PHE A 490 20.76 9.30 10.27
N ASN A 491 21.66 9.88 9.49
CA ASN A 491 22.76 9.19 8.81
C ASN A 491 24.01 10.11 8.70
N GLN A 492 24.23 10.96 9.69
CA GLN A 492 25.46 11.76 9.81
C GLN A 492 26.48 11.02 10.68
N CYS A 493 27.77 11.31 10.49
CA CYS A 493 28.82 10.77 11.36
C CYS A 493 28.53 11.15 12.83
N LEU A 494 28.62 10.19 13.74
CA LEU A 494 28.53 10.48 15.16
C LEU A 494 29.80 11.22 15.60
N LYS A 495 29.64 12.15 16.54
CA LYS A 495 30.76 12.76 17.28
C LYS A 495 30.79 12.14 18.66
N GLU A 496 31.97 12.11 19.27
CA GLU A 496 32.11 11.67 20.66
C GLU A 496 31.14 12.44 21.57
N PHE A 497 30.51 11.72 22.50
CA PHE A 497 29.61 12.26 23.53
C PHE A 497 28.34 12.97 23.00
N CYS A 498 27.96 12.81 21.72
CA CYS A 498 26.73 13.41 21.20
C CYS A 498 25.45 12.70 21.65
N ILE A 499 25.54 11.40 22.00
CA ILE A 499 24.46 10.62 22.59
C ILE A 499 24.60 10.69 24.13
N PRO A 500 23.58 11.16 24.88
CA PRO A 500 23.68 11.28 26.33
C PRO A 500 23.80 9.94 27.06
N HIS A 501 24.59 9.88 28.14
CA HIS A 501 24.85 8.70 28.97
C HIS A 501 23.66 8.15 29.78
N LYS A 502 22.45 8.69 29.59
CA LYS A 502 21.21 8.14 30.18
C LYS A 502 20.30 7.50 29.14
N VAL A 503 20.70 7.51 27.86
CA VAL A 503 19.91 6.90 26.79
C VAL A 503 19.98 5.38 26.92
N GLU A 504 18.81 4.77 27.14
CA GLU A 504 18.63 3.31 27.26
C GLU A 504 18.10 2.71 25.95
N PHE A 505 17.39 3.48 25.14
CA PHE A 505 16.85 3.06 23.84
C PHE A 505 17.35 4.00 22.74
N LEU A 506 18.02 3.45 21.72
CA LEU A 506 18.48 4.21 20.55
C LEU A 506 18.01 3.56 19.25
N LYS A 507 17.31 4.34 18.42
CA LYS A 507 16.83 3.90 17.11
C LYS A 507 17.24 4.86 16.01
N MET A 508 18.05 4.39 15.07
CA MET A 508 18.48 5.16 13.89
C MET A 508 18.34 4.28 12.65
N LYS A 509 17.16 4.31 12.01
CA LYS A 509 16.81 3.35 10.96
C LYS A 509 17.73 3.45 9.74
N SER A 510 18.03 4.65 9.28
CA SER A 510 18.83 4.94 8.09
C SER A 510 20.33 5.08 8.37
N PHE A 511 20.77 4.85 9.60
CA PHE A 511 22.15 5.08 10.00
C PHE A 511 23.07 4.01 9.42
N ASN A 512 24.05 4.44 8.63
CA ASN A 512 25.05 3.59 8.00
C ASN A 512 26.40 4.34 7.90
N GLN A 513 26.82 4.95 9.00
CA GLN A 513 28.13 5.60 9.12
C GLN A 513 29.06 4.76 9.98
N PRO A 514 30.40 4.85 9.80
CA PRO A 514 31.34 4.17 10.67
C PRO A 514 31.13 4.54 12.14
N ILE A 515 31.25 3.56 13.02
CA ILE A 515 31.14 3.75 14.48
C ILE A 515 32.47 3.44 15.17
N SER A 516 32.54 3.75 16.47
CA SER A 516 33.67 3.48 17.35
C SER A 516 33.13 3.25 18.77
N GLN A 517 33.98 2.71 19.65
CA GLN A 517 33.67 2.50 21.07
C GLN A 517 33.18 3.74 21.85
N TYR A 518 33.39 4.96 21.33
CA TYR A 518 33.00 6.21 22.03
C TYR A 518 31.65 6.79 21.58
N HIS A 519 30.99 6.18 20.60
CA HIS A 519 29.74 6.72 20.03
C HIS A 519 28.49 6.30 20.80
N PHE A 520 28.51 5.15 21.45
CA PHE A 520 27.38 4.59 22.18
C PHE A 520 27.72 4.49 23.68
N PRO A 521 26.93 5.09 24.57
CA PRO A 521 27.17 4.97 26.01
C PRO A 521 26.71 3.61 26.57
N ASP A 522 27.35 3.15 27.64
CA ASP A 522 27.04 1.93 28.42
C ASP A 522 25.65 1.89 29.06
N SER A 523 24.85 2.94 28.87
CA SER A 523 23.45 2.95 29.28
C SER A 523 22.52 2.29 28.27
N ILE A 524 22.95 2.12 27.00
CA ILE A 524 22.09 1.61 25.92
C ILE A 524 21.80 0.14 26.13
N LYS A 525 20.51 -0.20 26.14
CA LYS A 525 19.98 -1.55 26.28
C LYS A 525 19.39 -2.09 24.98
N GLU A 526 18.69 -1.22 24.25
CA GLU A 526 18.07 -1.52 22.96
C GLU A 526 18.70 -0.65 21.86
N LEU A 527 19.37 -1.28 20.89
CA LEU A 527 20.03 -0.62 19.77
C LEU A 527 19.46 -1.10 18.43
N ILE A 528 18.78 -0.21 17.71
CA ILE A 528 18.06 -0.53 16.47
C ILE A 528 18.68 0.22 15.29
N LEU A 529 19.48 -0.48 14.48
CA LEU A 529 20.22 0.05 13.34
C LEU A 529 20.00 -0.79 12.05
N PRO A 530 18.76 -0.94 11.56
CA PRO A 530 18.42 -1.86 10.47
C PRO A 530 19.15 -1.62 9.15
N SER A 531 19.61 -0.39 8.84
CA SER A 531 20.35 -0.09 7.60
C SER A 531 21.88 -0.09 7.78
N PHE A 532 22.37 -0.43 8.99
CA PHE A 532 23.80 -0.38 9.28
C PHE A 532 24.53 -1.54 8.58
N ASN A 533 25.53 -1.19 7.78
CA ASN A 533 26.34 -2.14 7.03
C ASN A 533 27.79 -1.64 6.92
N GLN A 534 28.37 -1.27 8.06
CA GLN A 534 29.79 -0.93 8.20
C GLN A 534 30.51 -1.99 9.02
N HIS A 535 31.84 -2.04 8.96
CA HIS A 535 32.63 -2.97 9.77
C HIS A 535 32.35 -2.77 11.26
N LEU A 536 32.16 -3.89 11.97
CA LEU A 536 31.97 -3.93 13.41
C LEU A 536 33.20 -4.56 14.05
N LEU A 537 33.87 -3.83 14.94
CA LEU A 537 35.01 -4.31 15.70
C LEU A 537 34.58 -4.57 17.16
N PRO A 538 35.38 -5.32 17.94
CA PRO A 538 35.17 -5.43 19.38
C PRO A 538 35.01 -4.06 20.06
N ASP A 539 34.23 -4.02 21.13
CA ASP A 539 33.89 -2.83 21.93
C ASP A 539 33.07 -1.73 21.22
N PHE A 540 32.70 -1.90 19.94
CA PHE A 540 31.90 -0.89 19.23
C PHE A 540 30.45 -0.84 19.69
N ILE A 541 29.88 -1.96 20.13
CA ILE A 541 28.56 -2.04 20.75
C ILE A 541 28.77 -2.29 22.25
N PRO A 542 28.18 -1.48 23.16
CA PRO A 542 28.37 -1.65 24.59
C PRO A 542 27.82 -2.96 25.14
N ASP A 543 28.46 -3.51 26.18
CA ASP A 543 28.04 -4.72 26.91
C ASP A 543 26.67 -4.60 27.60
N SER A 544 26.08 -3.42 27.66
CA SER A 544 24.74 -3.21 28.20
C SER A 544 23.61 -3.58 27.22
N VAL A 545 23.93 -3.81 25.93
CA VAL A 545 22.94 -4.03 24.88
C VAL A 545 22.44 -5.47 24.86
N TYR A 546 21.20 -5.70 25.29
CA TYR A 546 20.56 -7.03 25.20
C TYR A 546 19.71 -7.22 23.93
N TYR A 547 19.27 -6.12 23.30
CA TYR A 547 18.49 -6.15 22.06
C TYR A 547 19.23 -5.40 20.95
N LEU A 548 19.66 -6.12 19.92
CA LEU A 548 20.39 -5.60 18.78
C LEU A 548 19.71 -5.99 17.47
N LEU A 549 19.46 -5.01 16.59
CA LEU A 549 18.80 -5.22 15.30
C LEU A 549 19.63 -4.61 14.17
N LEU A 550 20.09 -5.47 13.23
CA LEU A 550 21.03 -5.15 12.16
C LEU A 550 20.61 -5.77 10.81
N SER A 551 19.34 -5.62 10.41
CA SER A 551 18.74 -6.32 9.26
C SER A 551 19.52 -6.23 7.93
N SER A 552 20.20 -5.12 7.65
CA SER A 552 20.96 -4.88 6.40
C SER A 552 22.45 -5.19 6.52
N PHE A 553 22.91 -5.71 7.66
CA PHE A 553 24.31 -5.96 7.92
C PHE A 553 24.82 -7.14 7.09
N ASN A 554 25.86 -6.90 6.29
CA ASN A 554 26.46 -7.90 5.42
C ASN A 554 27.99 -7.70 5.36
N GLN A 555 28.61 -7.43 6.50
CA GLN A 555 30.07 -7.39 6.66
C GLN A 555 30.55 -8.65 7.36
N ILE A 556 31.84 -8.98 7.22
CA ILE A 556 32.45 -10.08 7.96
C ILE A 556 32.28 -9.83 9.46
N ILE A 557 31.74 -10.83 10.16
CA ILE A 557 31.63 -10.85 11.61
C ILE A 557 32.97 -11.35 12.16
N VAL A 558 33.62 -10.52 12.97
CA VAL A 558 34.85 -10.91 13.68
C VAL A 558 34.48 -11.38 15.09
N PRO A 559 35.25 -12.29 15.70
CA PRO A 559 35.00 -12.70 17.09
C PRO A 559 34.91 -11.48 18.03
N GLU A 560 34.03 -11.57 19.03
CA GLU A 560 33.79 -10.54 20.06
C GLU A 560 33.20 -9.21 19.54
N CYS A 561 32.79 -9.08 18.26
CA CYS A 561 32.18 -7.83 17.78
C CYS A 561 30.75 -7.59 18.28
N PHE A 562 30.07 -8.65 18.72
CA PHE A 562 28.78 -8.57 19.39
C PHE A 562 28.98 -8.82 20.90
N PRO A 563 28.40 -8.00 21.78
CA PRO A 563 28.58 -8.17 23.22
C PRO A 563 27.91 -9.45 23.72
N SER A 564 28.46 -10.03 24.79
CA SER A 564 27.95 -11.29 25.35
C SER A 564 26.54 -11.18 25.96
N SER A 565 26.07 -9.97 26.22
CA SER A 565 24.76 -9.69 26.81
C SER A 565 23.60 -9.69 25.81
N VAL A 566 23.86 -9.84 24.49
CA VAL A 566 22.82 -9.78 23.45
C VAL A 566 21.92 -11.02 23.52
N GLU A 567 20.89 -10.98 24.36
CA GLU A 567 19.85 -12.02 24.45
C GLU A 567 19.07 -12.19 23.14
N ASN A 568 18.83 -11.08 22.43
CA ASN A 568 17.96 -11.04 21.26
C ASN A 568 18.65 -10.31 20.09
N LEU A 569 19.45 -11.05 19.31
CA LEU A 569 19.93 -10.62 17.99
C LEU A 569 18.88 -10.98 16.94
N VAL A 570 17.89 -10.11 16.78
CA VAL A 570 16.61 -10.49 16.14
C VAL A 570 16.69 -10.58 14.61
N ASP A 571 17.67 -9.94 13.96
CA ASP A 571 17.58 -9.75 12.52
C ASP A 571 18.94 -9.48 11.87
N LEU A 572 19.44 -10.49 11.14
CA LEU A 572 20.57 -10.41 10.20
C LEU A 572 20.09 -10.80 8.79
N LYS A 573 18.87 -10.40 8.40
CA LYS A 573 18.24 -10.84 7.14
C LYS A 573 19.13 -10.72 5.91
N ALA A 574 19.87 -9.63 5.73
CA ALA A 574 20.71 -9.40 4.56
C ALA A 574 22.10 -10.06 4.63
N PHE A 575 22.44 -10.72 5.73
CA PHE A 575 23.76 -11.28 5.96
C PHE A 575 24.02 -12.46 5.01
N ASN A 576 25.11 -12.41 4.27
CA ASN A 576 25.50 -13.46 3.32
C ASN A 576 27.04 -13.57 3.20
N GLN A 577 27.75 -13.36 4.31
CA GLN A 577 29.19 -13.65 4.43
C GLN A 577 29.41 -15.02 5.07
N LEU A 578 30.61 -15.59 4.95
CA LEU A 578 30.94 -16.86 5.60
C LEU A 578 30.82 -16.72 7.12
N LEU A 579 30.10 -17.64 7.76
CA LEU A 579 30.12 -17.80 9.22
C LEU A 579 31.34 -18.63 9.61
N THR A 580 32.07 -18.18 10.62
CA THR A 580 33.16 -18.93 11.23
C THR A 580 32.76 -19.33 12.65
N PRO A 581 33.33 -20.39 13.23
CA PRO A 581 33.14 -20.66 14.65
C PRO A 581 33.42 -19.41 15.49
N ASP A 582 32.68 -19.25 16.59
CA ASP A 582 32.77 -18.12 17.54
C ASP A 582 32.34 -16.74 17.01
N CYS A 583 31.92 -16.60 15.74
CA CYS A 583 31.57 -15.29 15.18
C CYS A 583 30.23 -14.75 15.70
N ILE A 584 29.22 -15.62 15.81
CA ILE A 584 27.98 -15.31 16.52
C ILE A 584 28.20 -15.76 17.96
N PRO A 585 28.03 -14.89 18.98
CA PRO A 585 28.53 -15.16 20.32
C PRO A 585 28.03 -16.50 20.88
N GLU A 586 28.97 -17.38 21.24
CA GLU A 586 28.71 -18.65 21.94
C GLU A 586 28.23 -18.43 23.40
N LEU A 587 28.38 -17.21 23.92
CA LEU A 587 28.11 -16.82 25.30
C LEU A 587 26.70 -16.27 25.57
N VAL A 588 25.81 -16.26 24.58
CA VAL A 588 24.42 -15.88 24.85
C VAL A 588 23.69 -17.08 25.45
N GLU A 589 23.49 -17.12 26.76
CA GLU A 589 22.66 -18.14 27.41
C GLU A 589 21.21 -18.18 26.86
N GLU A 590 20.80 -17.15 26.09
CA GLU A 590 19.41 -16.89 25.69
C GLU A 590 19.17 -16.58 24.19
N LEU A 591 20.17 -16.67 23.27
CA LEU A 591 19.90 -16.41 21.84
C LEU A 591 19.06 -17.53 21.26
N THR A 592 17.74 -17.33 21.23
CA THR A 592 16.76 -18.33 20.80
C THR A 592 16.32 -18.16 19.35
N GLN A 593 16.50 -16.98 18.76
CA GLN A 593 16.04 -16.66 17.41
C GLN A 593 17.19 -16.11 16.57
N LEU A 594 17.38 -16.66 15.38
CA LEU A 594 18.37 -16.20 14.42
C LEU A 594 17.74 -16.17 13.01
N ASP A 595 17.63 -14.96 12.45
CA ASP A 595 17.12 -14.76 11.09
C ASP A 595 18.27 -14.41 10.13
N LEU A 596 18.59 -15.37 9.27
CA LEU A 596 19.60 -15.32 8.21
C LEU A 596 18.93 -15.50 6.84
N SER A 597 17.81 -14.81 6.62
CA SER A 597 16.97 -15.03 5.43
C SER A 597 17.69 -14.96 4.08
N MET A 598 18.66 -14.07 3.86
CA MET A 598 19.41 -13.96 2.59
C MET A 598 20.71 -14.77 2.57
N PHE A 599 21.00 -15.55 3.62
CA PHE A 599 22.23 -16.31 3.74
C PHE A 599 22.22 -17.51 2.79
N ASN A 600 23.29 -17.63 1.99
CA ASN A 600 23.49 -18.73 1.04
C ASN A 600 24.98 -19.09 0.92
N GLN A 601 25.70 -19.10 2.04
CA GLN A 601 27.08 -19.62 2.13
C GLN A 601 27.08 -21.01 2.76
N PRO A 602 28.12 -21.83 2.56
CA PRO A 602 28.22 -23.13 3.25
C PRO A 602 28.18 -22.96 4.77
N ILE A 603 27.45 -23.86 5.45
CA ILE A 603 27.38 -23.94 6.91
C ILE A 603 28.37 -25.02 7.35
N THR A 604 29.30 -24.65 8.24
CA THR A 604 30.22 -25.61 8.87
C THR A 604 29.77 -25.92 10.29
N ILE A 605 30.30 -26.99 10.85
CA ILE A 605 30.10 -27.33 12.27
C ILE A 605 30.49 -26.13 13.15
N ASP A 606 29.74 -25.91 14.23
CA ASP A 606 29.93 -24.86 15.26
C ASP A 606 29.78 -23.40 14.79
N CYS A 607 29.33 -23.12 13.54
CA CYS A 607 29.18 -21.74 13.07
C CYS A 607 27.82 -21.09 13.44
N ILE A 608 26.84 -21.89 13.84
CA ILE A 608 25.54 -21.43 14.38
C ILE A 608 25.50 -21.85 15.86
N PRO A 609 25.20 -20.95 16.82
CA PRO A 609 25.21 -21.30 18.24
C PRO A 609 24.19 -22.37 18.64
N ASP A 610 24.59 -23.23 19.58
CA ASP A 610 23.76 -24.31 20.13
C ASP A 610 22.52 -23.84 20.92
N THR A 611 22.40 -22.55 21.20
CA THR A 611 21.25 -21.94 21.87
C THR A 611 20.09 -21.64 20.92
N VAL A 612 20.33 -21.61 19.61
CA VAL A 612 19.31 -21.24 18.62
C VAL A 612 18.19 -22.27 18.58
N VAL A 613 16.96 -21.80 18.81
CA VAL A 613 15.72 -22.60 18.80
C VAL A 613 14.93 -22.36 17.50
N HIS A 614 14.94 -21.13 16.99
CA HIS A 614 14.28 -20.74 15.74
C HIS A 614 15.34 -20.24 14.75
N LEU A 615 15.52 -20.96 13.65
CA LEU A 615 16.45 -20.63 12.59
C LEU A 615 15.72 -20.39 11.26
N SER A 616 15.94 -19.21 10.69
CA SER A 616 15.42 -18.85 9.37
C SER A 616 16.55 -18.71 8.36
N LEU A 617 16.51 -19.51 7.29
CA LEU A 617 17.48 -19.60 6.21
C LEU A 617 16.73 -19.58 4.86
N CYS A 618 15.90 -18.56 4.66
CA CYS A 618 14.95 -18.50 3.54
C CYS A 618 15.59 -18.66 2.15
N SER A 619 16.73 -18.03 1.86
CA SER A 619 17.42 -18.07 0.57
C SER A 619 18.53 -19.13 0.50
N PHE A 620 18.69 -19.94 1.55
CA PHE A 620 19.75 -20.92 1.63
C PHE A 620 19.49 -22.09 0.67
N ASN A 621 20.47 -22.39 -0.19
CA ASN A 621 20.39 -23.51 -1.14
C ASN A 621 21.76 -24.20 -1.32
N GLN A 622 22.56 -24.29 -0.26
CA GLN A 622 23.77 -25.12 -0.20
C GLN A 622 23.43 -26.49 0.40
N SER A 623 24.29 -27.49 0.19
CA SER A 623 24.10 -28.81 0.79
C SER A 623 24.17 -28.75 2.33
N LEU A 624 23.32 -29.53 2.99
CA LEU A 624 23.36 -29.72 4.45
C LEU A 624 23.99 -31.07 4.75
N SER A 625 24.98 -31.10 5.63
CA SER A 625 25.60 -32.34 6.10
C SER A 625 25.16 -32.63 7.54
N PRO A 626 25.13 -33.90 7.97
CA PRO A 626 24.77 -34.23 9.35
C PRO A 626 25.61 -33.47 10.37
N GLY A 627 24.96 -32.86 11.36
CA GLY A 627 25.61 -32.12 12.45
C GLY A 627 26.03 -30.68 12.14
N THR A 628 25.81 -30.15 10.92
CA THR A 628 26.12 -28.73 10.63
C THR A 628 25.12 -27.76 11.25
N LEU A 629 23.90 -28.22 11.54
CA LEU A 629 22.85 -27.44 12.19
C LEU A 629 22.69 -27.88 13.66
N PRO A 630 22.59 -26.93 14.61
CA PRO A 630 22.46 -27.24 16.04
C PRO A 630 21.26 -28.13 16.40
N PRO A 631 21.41 -29.03 17.40
CA PRO A 631 20.35 -29.96 17.79
C PRO A 631 19.17 -29.29 18.51
N LYS A 632 19.31 -28.10 19.11
CA LYS A 632 18.21 -27.44 19.85
C LYS A 632 17.19 -26.73 18.96
N ILE A 633 17.41 -26.67 17.65
CA ILE A 633 16.49 -26.03 16.71
C ILE A 633 15.15 -26.78 16.74
N SER A 634 14.08 -26.08 17.12
CA SER A 634 12.70 -26.57 17.06
C SER A 634 11.95 -26.07 15.83
N THR A 635 12.33 -24.91 15.29
CA THR A 635 11.74 -24.33 14.08
C THR A 635 12.83 -24.05 13.05
N LEU A 636 12.73 -24.70 11.89
CA LEU A 636 13.67 -24.54 10.79
C LEU A 636 12.94 -24.12 9.50
N LEU A 637 13.27 -22.94 8.98
CA LEU A 637 12.69 -22.39 7.77
C LEU A 637 13.72 -22.36 6.63
N LEU A 638 13.50 -23.18 5.60
CA LEU A 638 14.38 -23.38 4.44
C LEU A 638 13.56 -23.15 3.16
N ALA A 639 13.14 -21.91 2.92
CA ALA A 639 12.17 -21.61 1.88
C ALA A 639 12.66 -21.93 0.45
N SER A 640 13.88 -21.54 0.09
CA SER A 640 14.49 -21.73 -1.24
C SER A 640 15.41 -22.96 -1.32
N PHE A 641 15.47 -23.78 -0.28
CA PHE A 641 16.32 -24.97 -0.24
C PHE A 641 15.78 -26.04 -1.19
N ASN A 642 16.61 -26.46 -2.15
CA ASN A 642 16.30 -27.52 -3.11
C ASN A 642 17.56 -28.34 -3.44
N GLN A 643 18.35 -28.67 -2.42
CA GLN A 643 19.42 -29.68 -2.49
C GLN A 643 18.89 -31.01 -1.93
N PRO A 644 19.34 -32.17 -2.43
CA PRO A 644 18.87 -33.46 -1.92
C PRO A 644 19.25 -33.66 -0.45
N LEU A 645 18.32 -34.23 0.32
CA LEU A 645 18.58 -34.72 1.68
C LEU A 645 19.03 -36.18 1.59
N GLU A 646 20.34 -36.41 1.50
CA GLU A 646 20.92 -37.72 1.20
C GLU A 646 21.11 -38.63 2.44
N GLU A 647 21.28 -38.05 3.63
CA GLU A 647 21.65 -38.76 4.86
C GLU A 647 20.75 -38.40 6.06
N GLU A 648 20.61 -39.33 7.01
CA GLU A 648 19.96 -39.06 8.28
C GLU A 648 20.77 -38.04 9.11
N GLY A 649 20.09 -37.07 9.70
CA GLY A 649 20.72 -36.03 10.53
C GLY A 649 21.07 -34.73 9.80
N CYS A 650 20.81 -34.60 8.49
CA CYS A 650 20.87 -33.31 7.78
C CYS A 650 19.91 -32.27 8.38
N ILE A 651 18.75 -32.72 8.85
CA ILE A 651 17.80 -31.92 9.63
C ILE A 651 17.95 -32.31 11.11
N PRO A 652 18.09 -31.35 12.04
CA PRO A 652 18.30 -31.64 13.46
C PRO A 652 17.16 -32.44 14.13
N PRO A 653 17.48 -33.29 15.13
CA PRO A 653 16.54 -34.26 15.68
C PRO A 653 15.41 -33.68 16.56
N ASN A 654 15.48 -32.40 16.93
CA ASN A 654 14.44 -31.74 17.74
C ASN A 654 13.55 -30.78 16.92
N VAL A 655 13.69 -30.76 15.59
CA VAL A 655 12.86 -29.89 14.74
C VAL A 655 11.41 -30.36 14.81
N GLU A 656 10.53 -29.50 15.34
CA GLU A 656 9.09 -29.72 15.42
C GLU A 656 8.35 -29.07 14.24
N THR A 657 8.86 -27.94 13.73
CA THR A 657 8.31 -27.23 12.57
C THR A 657 9.38 -27.11 11.50
N LEU A 658 9.15 -27.76 10.36
CA LEU A 658 10.03 -27.72 9.19
C LEU A 658 9.30 -27.14 7.99
N SER A 659 9.89 -26.11 7.37
CA SER A 659 9.41 -25.56 6.11
C SER A 659 10.45 -25.71 5.01
N LEU A 660 10.09 -26.47 3.97
CA LEU A 660 10.87 -26.76 2.77
C LEU A 660 10.05 -26.31 1.54
N ARG A 661 9.89 -24.99 1.37
CA ARG A 661 8.90 -24.47 0.40
C ARG A 661 9.26 -24.78 -1.05
N ASP A 662 10.52 -24.68 -1.45
CA ASP A 662 10.96 -24.91 -2.84
C ASP A 662 11.53 -26.32 -3.08
N TYR A 663 11.56 -27.17 -2.06
CA TYR A 663 12.13 -28.52 -2.15
C TYR A 663 11.28 -29.44 -3.03
N ASN A 664 11.92 -30.08 -4.01
CA ASN A 664 11.25 -31.03 -4.92
C ASN A 664 12.14 -32.23 -5.30
N HIS A 665 12.95 -32.73 -4.36
CA HIS A 665 13.65 -34.02 -4.48
C HIS A 665 12.88 -35.10 -3.71
N PRO A 666 13.03 -36.40 -4.03
CA PRO A 666 12.37 -37.46 -3.29
C PRO A 666 12.73 -37.43 -1.79
N LEU A 667 11.75 -37.70 -0.92
CA LEU A 667 11.97 -37.87 0.52
C LEU A 667 12.15 -39.36 0.81
N LEU A 668 13.39 -39.77 1.09
CA LEU A 668 13.70 -41.15 1.49
C LEU A 668 13.24 -41.41 2.94
N PRO A 669 12.77 -42.62 3.28
CA PRO A 669 12.43 -42.98 4.65
C PRO A 669 13.59 -42.72 5.63
N GLY A 670 13.32 -41.97 6.70
CA GLY A 670 14.30 -41.66 7.76
C GLY A 670 15.10 -40.36 7.59
N VAL A 671 15.07 -39.70 6.42
CA VAL A 671 15.80 -38.41 6.24
C VAL A 671 15.17 -37.25 7.00
N LEU A 672 13.87 -37.35 7.30
CA LEU A 672 13.13 -36.41 8.12
C LEU A 672 13.04 -36.94 9.57
N PRO A 673 13.40 -36.13 10.59
CA PRO A 673 13.39 -36.58 11.97
C PRO A 673 11.97 -36.84 12.52
N PRO A 674 11.82 -37.80 13.46
CA PRO A 674 10.52 -38.17 14.05
C PRO A 674 9.97 -37.15 15.06
N SER A 675 10.63 -36.00 15.23
CA SER A 675 10.16 -34.87 16.05
C SER A 675 9.17 -33.97 15.31
N ILE A 676 9.14 -34.03 13.97
CA ILE A 676 8.38 -33.06 13.16
C ILE A 676 6.88 -33.23 13.40
N GLN A 677 6.22 -32.15 13.81
CA GLN A 677 4.77 -32.06 13.99
C GLN A 677 4.12 -31.29 12.84
N ILE A 678 4.80 -30.25 12.33
CA ILE A 678 4.33 -29.40 11.23
C ILE A 678 5.35 -29.47 10.09
N LEU A 679 4.90 -29.98 8.94
CA LEU A 679 5.71 -30.10 7.74
C LEU A 679 5.08 -29.30 6.59
N ILE A 680 5.85 -28.37 6.03
CA ILE A 680 5.43 -27.54 4.90
C ILE A 680 6.29 -27.84 3.68
N LEU A 681 5.67 -28.40 2.64
CA LEU A 681 6.26 -28.78 1.37
C LEU A 681 5.53 -28.03 0.24
N GLY A 682 6.08 -26.89 -0.17
CA GLY A 682 5.39 -25.98 -1.10
C GLY A 682 5.37 -26.51 -2.54
N LYS A 683 6.55 -26.61 -3.17
CA LYS A 683 6.77 -27.04 -4.56
C LYS A 683 6.98 -28.55 -4.71
N TYR A 684 6.82 -29.32 -3.62
CA TYR A 684 7.05 -30.76 -3.64
C TYR A 684 5.99 -31.47 -4.48
N ASN A 685 6.44 -32.17 -5.52
CA ASN A 685 5.57 -32.95 -6.41
C ASN A 685 6.24 -34.28 -6.80
N GLN A 686 6.91 -34.93 -5.85
CA GLN A 686 7.45 -36.28 -5.99
C GLN A 686 6.51 -37.29 -5.32
N PRO A 687 6.46 -38.57 -5.75
CA PRO A 687 5.65 -39.58 -5.08
C PRO A 687 5.98 -39.68 -3.58
N LEU A 688 4.95 -39.89 -2.76
CA LEU A 688 5.12 -40.13 -1.33
C LEU A 688 5.30 -41.64 -1.09
N GLU A 689 6.51 -42.06 -0.74
CA GLU A 689 6.76 -43.44 -0.34
C GLU A 689 6.28 -43.71 1.09
N GLN A 690 5.96 -44.96 1.40
CA GLN A 690 5.62 -45.36 2.76
C GLN A 690 6.78 -45.00 3.71
N PHE A 691 6.46 -44.37 4.85
CA PHE A 691 7.43 -43.90 5.85
C PHE A 691 8.32 -42.73 5.42
N SER A 692 8.11 -42.12 4.24
CA SER A 692 8.82 -40.88 3.83
C SER A 692 8.48 -39.68 4.72
N ILE A 693 7.22 -39.59 5.16
CA ILE A 693 6.74 -38.57 6.10
C ILE A 693 6.70 -39.20 7.51
N PRO A 694 7.32 -38.59 8.54
CA PRO A 694 7.36 -39.15 9.88
C PRO A 694 5.97 -39.33 10.52
N SER A 695 5.82 -40.38 11.34
CA SER A 695 4.57 -40.71 12.05
C SER A 695 4.18 -39.74 13.17
N SER A 696 4.97 -38.70 13.40
CA SER A 696 4.71 -37.62 14.35
C SER A 696 3.98 -36.44 13.71
N VAL A 697 3.95 -36.36 12.37
CA VAL A 697 3.39 -35.21 11.65
C VAL A 697 1.88 -35.16 11.87
N THR A 698 1.40 -34.03 12.39
CA THR A 698 -0.02 -33.78 12.63
C THR A 698 -0.60 -32.76 11.66
N HIS A 699 0.26 -31.92 11.06
CA HIS A 699 -0.09 -30.88 10.10
C HIS A 699 0.83 -30.98 8.87
N LEU A 700 0.25 -31.23 7.71
CA LEU A 700 0.97 -31.36 6.44
C LEU A 700 0.40 -30.40 5.39
N VAL A 701 1.29 -29.64 4.76
CA VAL A 701 0.97 -28.70 3.68
C VAL A 701 1.72 -29.14 2.42
N LEU A 702 0.97 -29.42 1.35
CA LEU A 702 1.43 -29.94 0.06
C LEU A 702 0.85 -29.09 -1.08
N SER A 703 1.32 -27.85 -1.24
CA SER A 703 0.68 -26.87 -2.13
C SER A 703 0.66 -27.31 -3.60
N ASP A 704 1.82 -27.58 -4.21
CA ASP A 704 1.95 -27.95 -5.63
C ASP A 704 1.92 -29.46 -5.89
N PHE A 705 1.55 -30.27 -4.89
CA PHE A 705 1.53 -31.71 -4.99
C PHE A 705 0.36 -32.21 -5.83
N ASP A 706 0.63 -33.01 -6.86
CA ASP A 706 -0.35 -33.63 -7.74
C ASP A 706 0.08 -35.06 -8.15
N GLN A 707 0.53 -35.85 -7.17
CA GLN A 707 0.83 -37.28 -7.34
C GLN A 707 -0.26 -38.15 -6.67
N PRO A 708 -0.51 -39.38 -7.16
CA PRO A 708 -1.39 -40.31 -6.48
C PRO A 708 -0.98 -40.57 -5.03
N ILE A 709 -1.96 -40.69 -4.13
CA ILE A 709 -1.75 -41.00 -2.72
C ILE A 709 -2.24 -42.42 -2.48
N TYR A 710 -1.33 -43.33 -2.11
CA TYR A 710 -1.64 -44.72 -1.80
C TYR A 710 -1.82 -44.93 -0.29
N GLU A 711 -2.48 -46.02 0.09
CA GLU A 711 -2.59 -46.46 1.49
C GLU A 711 -1.21 -46.47 2.18
N GLY A 712 -1.11 -45.84 3.35
CA GLY A 712 0.13 -45.77 4.12
C GLY A 712 1.15 -44.72 3.67
N SER A 713 0.90 -43.96 2.59
CA SER A 713 1.78 -42.86 2.15
C SER A 713 1.76 -41.67 3.11
N LEU A 714 0.63 -41.45 3.77
CA LEU A 714 0.42 -40.40 4.77
C LEU A 714 0.42 -41.00 6.20
N PRO A 715 0.96 -40.29 7.19
CA PRO A 715 1.08 -40.83 8.55
C PRO A 715 -0.27 -40.87 9.28
N PRO A 716 -0.51 -41.89 10.13
CA PRO A 716 -1.79 -42.06 10.85
C PRO A 716 -2.02 -41.05 11.98
N SER A 717 -1.04 -40.19 12.30
CA SER A 717 -1.15 -39.08 13.24
C SER A 717 -1.74 -37.81 12.61
N LEU A 718 -1.92 -37.78 11.28
CA LEU A 718 -2.23 -36.57 10.54
C LEU A 718 -3.64 -36.07 10.87
N THR A 719 -3.76 -34.82 11.33
CA THR A 719 -5.04 -34.20 11.70
C THR A 719 -5.48 -33.10 10.74
N LYS A 720 -4.50 -32.41 10.14
CA LYS A 720 -4.71 -31.35 9.14
C LYS A 720 -3.90 -31.62 7.90
N LEU A 721 -4.57 -31.63 6.75
CA LEU A 721 -3.96 -31.86 5.46
C LEU A 721 -4.42 -30.78 4.48
N TYR A 722 -3.47 -30.09 3.88
CA TYR A 722 -3.73 -28.99 2.95
C TYR A 722 -3.05 -29.24 1.61
N PHE A 723 -3.82 -29.07 0.54
CA PHE A 723 -3.36 -29.01 -0.85
C PHE A 723 -3.77 -27.69 -1.51
N GLU A 724 -3.08 -27.31 -2.58
CA GLU A 724 -3.50 -26.19 -3.44
C GLU A 724 -3.81 -26.64 -4.88
N LYS A 725 -2.94 -27.45 -5.48
CA LYS A 725 -3.02 -27.91 -6.89
C LYS A 725 -3.31 -29.42 -7.06
N PHE A 726 -3.79 -30.08 -6.02
CA PHE A 726 -4.06 -31.53 -6.06
C PHE A 726 -5.31 -31.86 -6.88
N ASN A 727 -5.19 -32.78 -7.84
CA ASN A 727 -6.32 -33.27 -8.63
C ASN A 727 -6.13 -34.74 -9.06
N GLN A 728 -5.86 -35.62 -8.08
CA GLN A 728 -5.79 -37.07 -8.28
C GLN A 728 -6.98 -37.81 -7.66
N ASP A 729 -7.21 -39.02 -8.14
CA ASP A 729 -8.22 -39.92 -7.58
C ASP A 729 -7.80 -40.34 -6.17
N LEU A 730 -8.76 -40.29 -5.23
CA LEU A 730 -8.55 -40.76 -3.86
C LEU A 730 -9.03 -42.21 -3.75
N GLU A 731 -8.07 -43.14 -3.67
CA GLU A 731 -8.34 -44.55 -3.38
C GLU A 731 -8.84 -44.75 -1.94
N SER A 732 -9.43 -45.91 -1.66
CA SER A 732 -9.84 -46.26 -0.29
C SER A 732 -8.63 -46.20 0.64
N GLU A 733 -8.79 -45.62 1.83
CA GLU A 733 -7.73 -45.54 2.86
C GLU A 733 -6.48 -44.72 2.46
N SER A 734 -6.54 -43.95 1.36
CA SER A 734 -5.47 -43.03 0.94
C SER A 734 -5.27 -41.85 1.91
N ILE A 735 -6.37 -41.28 2.42
CA ILE A 735 -6.35 -40.24 3.46
C ILE A 735 -6.64 -40.89 4.82
N PRO A 736 -5.78 -40.72 5.84
CA PRO A 736 -5.96 -41.34 7.16
C PRO A 736 -7.26 -40.90 7.87
N GLU A 737 -7.90 -41.82 8.60
CA GLU A 737 -9.10 -41.56 9.42
C GLU A 737 -8.86 -40.56 10.57
N SER A 738 -7.62 -40.22 10.89
CA SER A 738 -7.27 -39.18 11.86
C SER A 738 -7.50 -37.76 11.35
N VAL A 739 -7.65 -37.57 10.03
CA VAL A 739 -7.77 -36.24 9.41
C VAL A 739 -9.14 -35.63 9.71
N THR A 740 -9.12 -34.46 10.34
CA THR A 740 -10.34 -33.70 10.71
C THR A 740 -10.51 -32.39 9.94
N ASP A 741 -9.42 -31.82 9.45
CA ASP A 741 -9.40 -30.57 8.65
C ASP A 741 -8.69 -30.90 7.33
N LEU A 742 -9.47 -30.93 6.25
CA LEU A 742 -8.98 -31.30 4.93
C LEU A 742 -9.28 -30.19 3.92
N ASP A 743 -8.23 -29.68 3.30
CA ASP A 743 -8.30 -28.78 2.16
C ASP A 743 -7.73 -29.49 0.93
N LEU A 744 -8.58 -29.81 -0.04
CA LEU A 744 -8.20 -30.46 -1.28
C LEU A 744 -7.75 -29.46 -2.35
N GLY A 745 -7.71 -28.17 -2.04
CA GLY A 745 -7.23 -27.13 -2.94
C GLY A 745 -8.22 -26.73 -4.03
N ASN A 746 -7.71 -25.99 -5.01
CA ASN A 746 -8.50 -25.27 -6.02
C ASN A 746 -8.67 -26.04 -7.34
N GLU A 747 -8.01 -27.18 -7.48
CA GLU A 747 -8.01 -27.95 -8.74
C GLU A 747 -8.76 -29.28 -8.62
N PHE A 748 -9.00 -29.78 -7.40
CA PHE A 748 -9.62 -31.07 -7.13
C PHE A 748 -11.02 -31.23 -7.73
N GLN A 749 -11.26 -32.35 -8.42
CA GLN A 749 -12.55 -32.75 -8.96
C GLN A 749 -13.05 -34.06 -8.35
N PHE A 750 -14.32 -34.10 -7.96
CA PHE A 750 -14.97 -35.36 -7.61
C PHE A 750 -15.19 -36.22 -8.88
N GLN A 751 -14.55 -37.39 -8.93
CA GLN A 751 -14.58 -38.32 -10.08
C GLN A 751 -15.81 -39.21 -10.11
N ASP A 752 -16.09 -39.94 -11.20
CA ASP A 752 -17.38 -40.65 -11.41
C ASP A 752 -17.72 -41.76 -10.37
N TYR A 753 -16.76 -42.15 -9.55
CA TYR A 753 -16.94 -43.00 -8.37
C TYR A 753 -16.92 -42.13 -7.10
N SER A 754 -17.75 -42.45 -6.10
CA SER A 754 -17.84 -41.67 -4.85
C SER A 754 -16.44 -41.44 -4.26
N SER A 755 -16.14 -40.22 -3.83
CA SER A 755 -14.88 -39.91 -3.16
C SER A 755 -14.71 -40.76 -1.90
N ASN A 756 -13.58 -41.45 -1.77
CA ASN A 756 -13.24 -42.27 -0.61
C ASN A 756 -12.70 -41.40 0.55
N LEU A 757 -13.41 -40.30 0.85
CA LEU A 757 -13.03 -39.42 1.95
C LEU A 757 -13.35 -40.07 3.31
N PRO A 758 -12.46 -39.94 4.31
CA PRO A 758 -12.66 -40.53 5.63
C PRO A 758 -13.86 -39.95 6.37
N PHE A 759 -14.44 -40.74 7.28
CA PHE A 759 -15.65 -40.37 8.00
C PHE A 759 -15.41 -39.33 9.08
N ASN A 760 -14.18 -39.09 9.54
CA ASN A 760 -13.93 -38.19 10.67
C ASN A 760 -13.70 -36.71 10.27
N ILE A 761 -13.82 -36.36 8.99
CA ILE A 761 -13.60 -34.99 8.52
C ILE A 761 -14.67 -34.05 9.11
N ILE A 762 -14.24 -32.98 9.77
CA ILE A 762 -15.09 -31.96 10.38
C ILE A 762 -15.15 -30.71 9.50
N SER A 763 -13.99 -30.25 9.02
CA SER A 763 -13.87 -29.13 8.07
C SER A 763 -13.36 -29.65 6.73
N LEU A 764 -14.13 -29.41 5.66
CA LEU A 764 -13.78 -29.79 4.30
C LEU A 764 -13.80 -28.58 3.40
N LYS A 765 -12.68 -28.35 2.70
CA LYS A 765 -12.52 -27.28 1.72
C LYS A 765 -12.12 -27.88 0.37
N CYS A 766 -12.78 -27.44 -0.69
CA CYS A 766 -12.44 -27.76 -2.08
C CYS A 766 -12.93 -26.65 -3.01
N GLY A 767 -12.22 -26.38 -4.12
CA GLY A 767 -12.40 -25.14 -4.87
C GLY A 767 -12.24 -25.18 -6.39
N TYR A 768 -12.78 -24.11 -7.00
CA TYR A 768 -12.56 -23.47 -8.31
C TYR A 768 -13.03 -24.08 -9.64
N LYS A 769 -12.83 -25.36 -9.92
CA LYS A 769 -13.03 -25.87 -11.30
C LYS A 769 -14.09 -26.96 -11.44
N PHE A 770 -15.09 -27.03 -10.55
CA PHE A 770 -16.14 -28.06 -10.61
C PHE A 770 -16.79 -28.15 -12.00
N THR A 771 -16.54 -29.25 -12.70
CA THR A 771 -17.16 -29.54 -14.01
C THR A 771 -18.39 -30.45 -13.90
N LYS A 772 -18.59 -31.07 -12.73
CA LYS A 772 -19.65 -32.05 -12.46
C LYS A 772 -20.40 -31.69 -11.17
N PRO A 773 -21.74 -31.90 -11.11
CA PRO A 773 -22.52 -31.63 -9.90
C PRO A 773 -22.16 -32.61 -8.77
N LEU A 774 -22.31 -32.16 -7.52
CA LEU A 774 -22.14 -33.02 -6.35
C LEU A 774 -23.08 -34.22 -6.40
N ARG A 775 -22.59 -35.39 -5.99
CA ARG A 775 -23.38 -36.61 -5.84
C ARG A 775 -23.58 -36.95 -4.37
N LYS A 776 -24.57 -37.80 -4.13
CA LYS A 776 -24.81 -38.36 -2.81
C LYS A 776 -23.57 -39.15 -2.39
N ARG A 777 -23.03 -38.84 -1.20
CA ARG A 777 -21.80 -39.41 -0.59
C ARG A 777 -20.48 -38.78 -1.01
N ASP A 778 -20.45 -37.74 -1.87
CA ASP A 778 -19.19 -37.03 -2.15
C ASP A 778 -18.64 -36.31 -0.91
N ILE A 779 -19.54 -35.88 -0.02
CA ILE A 779 -19.22 -35.22 1.25
C ILE A 779 -19.53 -36.17 2.42
N PRO A 780 -18.56 -36.47 3.31
CA PRO A 780 -18.79 -37.29 4.50
C PRO A 780 -19.86 -36.70 5.43
N SER A 781 -20.64 -37.57 6.09
CA SER A 781 -21.76 -37.14 6.95
C SER A 781 -21.35 -36.56 8.31
N SER A 782 -20.06 -36.47 8.58
CA SER A 782 -19.45 -35.84 9.76
C SER A 782 -19.20 -34.34 9.57
N VAL A 783 -19.09 -33.88 8.32
CA VAL A 783 -18.64 -32.53 7.99
C VAL A 783 -19.60 -31.50 8.59
N THR A 784 -19.07 -30.56 9.37
CA THR A 784 -19.83 -29.45 9.98
C THR A 784 -19.51 -28.11 9.33
N GLU A 785 -18.30 -27.95 8.78
CA GLU A 785 -17.88 -26.80 8.01
C GLU A 785 -17.53 -27.24 6.58
N LEU A 786 -18.27 -26.73 5.60
CA LEU A 786 -18.07 -27.05 4.19
C LEU A 786 -17.81 -25.78 3.39
N VAL A 787 -16.66 -25.72 2.72
CA VAL A 787 -16.27 -24.61 1.85
C VAL A 787 -16.11 -25.11 0.42
N LEU A 788 -17.03 -24.73 -0.45
CA LEU A 788 -17.03 -25.04 -1.88
C LEU A 788 -16.81 -23.75 -2.68
N ASN A 789 -15.55 -23.29 -2.71
CA ASN A 789 -15.18 -22.03 -3.35
C ASN A 789 -15.52 -22.09 -4.85
N ASN A 790 -16.43 -21.22 -5.32
CA ASN A 790 -16.89 -21.13 -6.73
C ASN A 790 -17.67 -22.33 -7.28
N TYR A 791 -18.34 -23.13 -6.44
CA TYR A 791 -19.31 -24.12 -6.93
C TYR A 791 -20.52 -23.43 -7.61
N ASN A 792 -20.66 -23.62 -8.93
CA ASN A 792 -21.65 -22.93 -9.78
C ASN A 792 -22.69 -23.84 -10.44
N LEU A 793 -22.77 -25.09 -10.00
CA LEU A 793 -23.69 -26.11 -10.53
C LEU A 793 -24.93 -26.23 -9.64
N THR A 794 -25.97 -26.91 -10.13
CA THR A 794 -27.14 -27.28 -9.33
C THR A 794 -26.71 -28.01 -8.06
N VAL A 795 -27.27 -27.66 -6.90
CA VAL A 795 -27.13 -28.42 -5.64
C VAL A 795 -28.23 -29.49 -5.59
N PRO A 796 -27.93 -30.78 -5.83
CA PRO A 796 -28.98 -31.80 -5.86
C PRO A 796 -29.48 -32.14 -4.45
N LEU A 797 -30.72 -32.62 -4.36
CA LEU A 797 -31.34 -32.98 -3.07
C LEU A 797 -30.52 -34.06 -2.33
N ASN A 798 -30.29 -33.86 -1.02
CA ASN A 798 -29.56 -34.76 -0.13
C ASN A 798 -28.06 -34.97 -0.50
N THR A 799 -27.42 -33.98 -1.14
CA THR A 799 -25.97 -34.02 -1.43
C THR A 799 -25.13 -33.37 -0.34
N ILE A 800 -25.61 -32.26 0.23
CA ILE A 800 -25.02 -31.64 1.42
C ILE A 800 -25.54 -32.37 2.67
N PRO A 801 -24.66 -32.91 3.54
CA PRO A 801 -25.07 -33.62 4.75
C PRO A 801 -25.81 -32.74 5.76
N LYS A 802 -26.71 -33.35 6.54
CA LYS A 802 -27.45 -32.67 7.64
C LYS A 802 -26.56 -32.29 8.84
N SER A 803 -25.31 -32.70 8.85
CA SER A 803 -24.32 -32.30 9.85
C SER A 803 -23.74 -30.91 9.58
N VAL A 804 -23.86 -30.40 8.35
CA VAL A 804 -23.26 -29.12 7.95
C VAL A 804 -23.97 -27.97 8.65
N VAL A 805 -23.20 -27.15 9.37
CA VAL A 805 -23.63 -25.97 10.14
C VAL A 805 -23.17 -24.68 9.49
N SER A 806 -21.94 -24.69 8.93
CA SER A 806 -21.36 -23.59 8.15
C SER A 806 -21.15 -24.03 6.72
N LEU A 807 -21.71 -23.28 5.77
CA LEU A 807 -21.64 -23.57 4.34
C LEU A 807 -21.19 -22.33 3.57
N THR A 808 -20.12 -22.47 2.80
CA THR A 808 -19.69 -21.48 1.81
C THR A 808 -19.88 -22.05 0.40
N LEU A 809 -20.66 -21.35 -0.43
CA LEU A 809 -20.87 -21.66 -1.85
C LEU A 809 -20.44 -20.45 -2.70
N GLY A 810 -19.83 -20.68 -3.86
CA GLY A 810 -19.58 -19.60 -4.83
C GLY A 810 -20.64 -19.47 -5.93
N LEU A 811 -20.34 -18.70 -6.99
CA LEU A 811 -21.17 -18.33 -8.15
C LEU A 811 -22.50 -19.12 -8.38
N ILE A 812 -23.61 -18.74 -7.75
CA ILE A 812 -24.93 -19.33 -8.04
C ILE A 812 -25.62 -18.52 -9.16
N THR A 813 -25.16 -18.65 -10.41
CA THR A 813 -25.80 -17.90 -11.54
C THR A 813 -26.85 -18.71 -12.30
N ASN A 814 -26.79 -20.05 -12.27
CA ASN A 814 -27.62 -20.88 -13.16
C ASN A 814 -28.80 -21.62 -12.49
N ASP A 815 -28.81 -21.83 -11.17
CA ASP A 815 -29.89 -22.58 -10.50
C ASP A 815 -30.12 -22.16 -9.03
N ILE A 816 -30.59 -20.94 -8.83
CA ILE A 816 -31.00 -20.40 -7.52
C ILE A 816 -32.10 -21.27 -6.88
N LYS A 817 -32.93 -21.96 -7.68
CA LYS A 817 -33.99 -22.85 -7.18
C LYS A 817 -33.42 -24.06 -6.45
N SER A 818 -32.18 -24.46 -6.72
CA SER A 818 -31.52 -25.57 -6.02
C SER A 818 -31.12 -25.24 -4.58
N LEU A 819 -31.10 -23.95 -4.19
CA LEU A 819 -30.80 -23.54 -2.81
C LEU A 819 -31.82 -24.06 -1.79
N LYS A 820 -33.04 -24.37 -2.22
CA LYS A 820 -34.04 -25.05 -1.37
C LYS A 820 -33.60 -26.44 -0.89
N ASN A 821 -32.57 -27.01 -1.53
CA ASN A 821 -32.03 -28.32 -1.19
C ASN A 821 -30.94 -28.24 -0.11
N ILE A 822 -30.54 -27.03 0.34
CA ILE A 822 -29.63 -26.84 1.47
C ILE A 822 -30.32 -27.34 2.75
N PRO A 823 -29.63 -28.16 3.58
CA PRO A 823 -30.24 -28.70 4.78
C PRO A 823 -30.53 -27.61 5.83
N PRO A 824 -31.63 -27.71 6.60
CA PRO A 824 -31.97 -26.75 7.67
C PRO A 824 -30.96 -26.68 8.83
N SER A 825 -29.94 -27.55 8.83
CA SER A 825 -28.85 -27.51 9.81
C SER A 825 -27.88 -26.35 9.56
N VAL A 826 -27.85 -25.80 8.35
CA VAL A 826 -26.96 -24.69 7.98
C VAL A 826 -27.47 -23.41 8.64
N ILE A 827 -26.69 -22.87 9.57
CA ILE A 827 -27.01 -21.62 10.28
C ILE A 827 -26.15 -20.44 9.79
N ASN A 828 -24.98 -20.74 9.23
CA ASN A 828 -24.07 -19.76 8.64
C ASN A 828 -23.92 -20.07 7.15
N LEU A 829 -24.49 -19.19 6.31
CA LEU A 829 -24.43 -19.34 4.86
C LEU A 829 -23.64 -18.18 4.25
N SER A 830 -22.52 -18.51 3.61
CA SER A 830 -21.74 -17.54 2.84
C SER A 830 -21.92 -17.82 1.35
N LEU A 831 -22.41 -16.83 0.61
CA LEU A 831 -22.56 -16.88 -0.84
C LEU A 831 -21.60 -15.88 -1.49
N VAL A 832 -20.78 -16.35 -2.42
CA VAL A 832 -19.92 -15.47 -3.23
C VAL A 832 -20.60 -15.29 -4.60
N LEU A 833 -21.22 -14.12 -4.83
CA LEU A 833 -21.90 -13.74 -6.06
C LEU A 833 -20.97 -12.85 -6.92
N ASN A 834 -20.41 -13.37 -8.02
CA ASN A 834 -19.77 -12.46 -8.98
C ASN A 834 -20.84 -11.68 -9.76
N HIS A 835 -20.65 -10.37 -9.88
CA HIS A 835 -21.31 -9.59 -10.91
C HIS A 835 -20.78 -10.05 -12.27
N GLU A 836 -21.59 -10.74 -13.08
CA GLU A 836 -21.26 -11.00 -14.48
C GLU A 836 -21.34 -9.70 -15.29
N ASN A 837 -20.24 -8.97 -15.25
CA ASN A 837 -19.52 -8.49 -16.42
C ASN A 837 -18.07 -8.22 -15.98
N ASN A 838 -17.35 -9.28 -15.63
CA ASN A 838 -15.90 -9.38 -15.60
C ASN A 838 -15.57 -10.86 -15.37
N SER A 839 -15.29 -11.59 -16.44
CA SER A 839 -14.68 -12.91 -16.32
C SER A 839 -13.18 -12.74 -16.04
N GLU A 840 -12.67 -13.59 -15.15
CA GLU A 840 -11.29 -13.69 -14.65
C GLU A 840 -10.95 -12.74 -13.48
N ASP A 841 -11.63 -12.91 -12.34
CA ASP A 841 -11.11 -12.47 -11.02
C ASP A 841 -12.04 -12.96 -9.89
N SER A 842 -11.88 -14.19 -9.40
CA SER A 842 -12.55 -14.57 -8.14
C SER A 842 -11.82 -15.65 -7.37
N CYS A 843 -10.50 -15.61 -7.24
CA CYS A 843 -9.77 -16.50 -6.35
C CYS A 843 -9.14 -15.63 -5.26
N CYS A 844 -9.83 -15.48 -4.12
CA CYS A 844 -9.24 -15.05 -2.84
C CYS A 844 -10.34 -14.90 -1.77
N VAL A 845 -10.76 -15.99 -1.12
CA VAL A 845 -11.18 -15.97 0.28
C VAL A 845 -10.73 -17.28 0.93
N ALA A 846 -9.53 -17.24 1.54
CA ALA A 846 -9.00 -18.10 2.61
C ALA A 846 -7.52 -18.45 2.37
N CYS A 847 -6.62 -17.53 2.73
CA CYS A 847 -5.29 -17.85 3.26
C CYS A 847 -4.72 -16.59 3.93
N VAL A 848 -4.74 -16.58 5.27
CA VAL A 848 -3.76 -15.82 6.05
C VAL A 848 -2.51 -16.68 6.04
N CYS A 849 -1.53 -16.34 5.20
CA CYS A 849 -0.09 -16.48 5.41
C CYS A 849 0.66 -16.12 4.12
N ASN A 850 1.77 -15.40 4.29
CA ASN A 850 2.81 -15.07 3.32
C ASN A 850 2.61 -13.85 2.41
N SER A 851 3.31 -12.80 2.85
CA SER A 851 4.01 -11.81 2.06
C SER A 851 5.04 -12.40 1.09
N SER A 852 5.35 -11.58 0.08
CA SER A 852 6.65 -11.38 -0.58
C SER A 852 7.23 -12.46 -1.51
N GLU A 853 7.34 -12.04 -2.78
CA GLU A 853 8.53 -12.04 -3.64
C GLU A 853 8.65 -13.11 -4.73
N SER A 854 8.44 -12.65 -5.99
CA SER A 854 8.96 -13.30 -7.18
C SER A 854 9.48 -12.27 -8.19
N GLY A 855 10.81 -12.17 -8.26
CA GLY A 855 11.55 -11.61 -9.37
C GLY A 855 12.26 -12.71 -10.16
N ASN A 856 11.97 -12.77 -11.46
CA ASN A 856 12.78 -13.22 -12.60
C ASN A 856 13.93 -14.22 -12.40
N SER A 857 13.88 -15.33 -13.15
CA SER A 857 15.02 -15.72 -13.99
C SER A 857 14.59 -16.46 -15.27
N SER A 858 15.30 -16.13 -16.34
CA SER A 858 15.16 -16.56 -17.73
C SER A 858 15.88 -17.88 -18.03
N GLY A 859 15.30 -18.75 -18.86
CA GLY A 859 15.97 -19.90 -19.46
C GLY A 859 15.11 -20.63 -20.49
N SER A 860 15.65 -20.82 -21.69
CA SER A 860 15.01 -21.23 -22.95
C SER A 860 14.84 -22.74 -23.16
N LEU A 861 14.08 -23.09 -24.23
CA LEU A 861 13.88 -24.39 -24.92
C LEU A 861 12.66 -25.19 -24.42
N GLY A 862 11.74 -25.71 -25.24
CA GLY A 862 11.64 -25.87 -26.68
C GLY A 862 10.26 -26.40 -27.07
N SER A 863 9.89 -26.23 -28.33
CA SER A 863 8.60 -26.51 -28.97
C SER A 863 8.23 -28.00 -29.10
N VAL A 864 7.00 -28.39 -28.75
CA VAL A 864 6.12 -29.39 -29.42
C VAL A 864 4.69 -29.10 -28.92
N GLY A 865 3.72 -28.61 -29.70
CA GLY A 865 2.95 -29.36 -30.69
C GLY A 865 1.69 -29.99 -30.07
N SER A 866 0.56 -29.29 -30.02
CA SER A 866 -0.74 -29.88 -29.64
C SER A 866 -1.86 -29.45 -30.57
N GLY A 867 -2.51 -30.46 -31.16
CA GLY A 867 -3.62 -30.34 -32.10
C GLY A 867 -4.90 -29.89 -31.42
N SER A 868 -5.60 -28.97 -32.09
CA SER A 868 -6.92 -28.50 -31.74
C SER A 868 -7.98 -29.51 -32.15
N SER A 869 -8.61 -30.19 -31.19
CA SER A 869 -9.90 -30.85 -31.38
C SER A 869 -11.02 -29.88 -30.97
N SER A 870 -11.76 -29.47 -32.00
CA SER A 870 -13.01 -28.72 -31.99
C SER A 870 -14.11 -29.34 -31.12
N CYS A 871 -14.82 -28.51 -30.35
CA CYS A 871 -16.21 -28.76 -29.97
C CYS A 871 -17.03 -27.47 -30.14
N ASN A 872 -17.94 -27.53 -31.13
CA ASN A 872 -18.93 -26.53 -31.47
C ASN A 872 -20.01 -26.43 -30.38
N CYS A 873 -20.38 -25.21 -29.98
CA CYS A 873 -21.70 -24.94 -29.43
C CYS A 873 -22.37 -23.81 -30.21
N ILE A 874 -23.61 -24.09 -30.58
CA ILE A 874 -24.49 -23.42 -31.54
C ILE A 874 -24.92 -22.05 -30.99
N ALA A 875 -24.66 -20.99 -31.76
CA ALA A 875 -25.28 -19.69 -31.56
C ALA A 875 -26.60 -19.63 -32.33
N SER A 876 -27.73 -19.60 -31.62
CA SER A 876 -29.01 -19.19 -32.18
C SER A 876 -29.31 -17.75 -31.77
N SER A 877 -29.26 -16.87 -32.77
CA SER A 877 -29.69 -15.48 -32.73
C SER A 877 -31.19 -15.35 -32.42
N ASN A 878 -31.56 -14.46 -31.50
CA ASN A 878 -32.73 -13.61 -31.67
C ASN A 878 -32.57 -12.32 -30.85
N SER A 879 -32.53 -11.20 -31.56
CA SER A 879 -32.60 -9.85 -31.04
C SER A 879 -34.03 -9.47 -30.70
N SER A 880 -34.28 -8.90 -29.52
CA SER A 880 -34.99 -7.61 -29.35
C SER A 880 -35.29 -7.30 -27.88
N ASN A 881 -34.97 -6.06 -27.49
CA ASN A 881 -35.58 -5.23 -26.46
C ASN A 881 -35.86 -5.82 -25.06
N SER A 882 -35.02 -5.50 -24.09
CA SER A 882 -35.44 -4.92 -22.79
C SER A 882 -34.23 -4.49 -21.97
N SER A 883 -34.03 -3.17 -21.88
CA SER A 883 -33.14 -2.54 -20.92
C SER A 883 -33.91 -2.29 -19.62
N SER A 884 -34.01 -3.31 -18.75
CA SER A 884 -34.41 -3.18 -17.32
C SER A 884 -34.51 -4.55 -16.62
N SER A 885 -33.41 -5.21 -16.25
CA SER A 885 -33.52 -6.47 -15.44
C SER A 885 -32.24 -6.92 -14.73
N ASN A 886 -31.41 -6.02 -14.18
CA ASN A 886 -30.27 -6.43 -13.33
C ASN A 886 -30.44 -6.09 -11.84
N SER A 887 -31.54 -5.42 -11.47
CA SER A 887 -31.99 -5.29 -10.07
C SER A 887 -32.96 -6.40 -9.64
N SER A 888 -33.36 -7.29 -10.56
CA SER A 888 -34.34 -8.36 -10.30
C SER A 888 -33.68 -9.60 -9.67
N ASN A 889 -32.48 -10.00 -10.08
CA ASN A 889 -31.88 -11.27 -9.60
C ASN A 889 -31.45 -11.22 -8.13
N SER A 890 -30.94 -10.09 -7.60
CA SER A 890 -30.57 -9.99 -6.19
C SER A 890 -31.80 -9.95 -5.27
N SER A 891 -32.86 -9.24 -5.68
CA SER A 891 -34.16 -9.25 -5.00
C SER A 891 -34.79 -10.64 -5.00
N GLU A 892 -34.77 -11.34 -6.14
CA GLU A 892 -35.38 -12.66 -6.29
C GLU A 892 -34.61 -13.74 -5.53
N VAL A 893 -33.28 -13.67 -5.45
CA VAL A 893 -32.45 -14.51 -4.56
C VAL A 893 -32.80 -14.22 -3.10
N ILE A 894 -32.84 -12.95 -2.69
CA ILE A 894 -33.19 -12.57 -1.31
C ILE A 894 -34.63 -13.01 -0.97
N ASP A 895 -35.58 -12.88 -1.89
CA ASP A 895 -36.99 -13.29 -1.70
C ASP A 895 -37.15 -14.81 -1.69
N LEU A 896 -36.39 -15.57 -2.49
CA LEU A 896 -36.33 -17.04 -2.45
C LEU A 896 -35.66 -17.56 -1.18
N LEU A 897 -34.59 -16.90 -0.72
CA LEU A 897 -33.94 -17.17 0.57
C LEU A 897 -34.93 -16.87 1.72
N LYS A 898 -35.67 -15.76 1.66
CA LYS A 898 -36.74 -15.40 2.61
C LYS A 898 -37.94 -16.35 2.57
N GLN A 899 -38.31 -16.90 1.41
CA GLN A 899 -39.46 -17.81 1.29
C GLN A 899 -39.16 -19.25 1.72
N ASN A 900 -37.90 -19.72 1.64
CA ASN A 900 -37.56 -21.13 1.89
C ASN A 900 -36.71 -21.39 3.15
N LEU A 901 -35.94 -20.43 3.66
CA LEU A 901 -34.94 -20.67 4.73
C LEU A 901 -35.31 -20.08 6.11
N MET A 902 -36.56 -19.62 6.26
CA MET A 902 -37.05 -18.76 7.34
C MET A 902 -36.95 -19.27 8.79
N ASN A 903 -36.47 -20.49 9.07
CA ASN A 903 -36.48 -21.00 10.44
C ASN A 903 -35.10 -21.42 11.02
N SER A 904 -33.98 -21.28 10.29
CA SER A 904 -32.69 -21.81 10.77
C SER A 904 -31.44 -20.98 10.50
N ILE A 905 -31.41 -20.12 9.47
CA ILE A 905 -30.21 -19.35 9.14
C ILE A 905 -30.09 -18.12 10.06
N ILE A 906 -28.98 -18.04 10.80
CA ILE A 906 -28.66 -16.97 11.76
C ILE A 906 -27.86 -15.85 11.09
N SER A 907 -26.96 -16.20 10.16
CA SER A 907 -26.14 -15.22 9.43
C SER A 907 -26.04 -15.57 7.94
N ILE A 908 -26.25 -14.56 7.09
CA ILE A 908 -26.01 -14.65 5.65
C ILE A 908 -24.96 -13.62 5.28
N LYS A 909 -23.88 -14.07 4.65
CA LYS A 909 -22.89 -13.19 4.04
C LYS A 909 -22.94 -13.32 2.54
N VAL A 910 -23.11 -12.20 1.83
CA VAL A 910 -23.02 -12.15 0.37
C VAL A 910 -21.83 -11.28 0.00
N ASN A 911 -20.85 -11.84 -0.73
CA ASN A 911 -19.60 -11.14 -1.08
C ASN A 911 -18.85 -10.54 0.13
N GLY A 912 -18.98 -11.19 1.30
CA GLY A 912 -18.36 -10.73 2.54
C GLY A 912 -19.16 -9.67 3.31
N GLU A 913 -20.26 -9.16 2.77
CA GLU A 913 -21.18 -8.27 3.49
C GLU A 913 -22.23 -9.08 4.24
N GLU A 914 -22.40 -8.78 5.53
CA GLU A 914 -23.43 -9.39 6.37
C GLU A 914 -24.80 -8.79 6.03
N ILE A 915 -25.71 -9.63 5.54
CA ILE A 915 -27.08 -9.21 5.26
C ILE A 915 -27.87 -9.31 6.55
N ASN A 916 -28.28 -8.17 7.08
CA ASN A 916 -29.24 -8.12 8.18
C ASN A 916 -30.62 -8.55 7.63
N LEU A 917 -31.16 -9.65 8.16
CA LEU A 917 -32.44 -10.22 7.72
C LEU A 917 -33.66 -9.51 8.32
N ASN A 918 -33.46 -8.47 9.17
CA ASN A 918 -34.51 -7.64 9.77
C ASN A 918 -34.98 -6.50 8.86
#